data_AF-A0A1V2YJ14-F1
#
_entry.id   AF-A0A1V2YJ14-F1
#
_cell.length_a   1.000
_cell.length_b   1.000
_cell.length_c   1.000
_cell.angle_alpha   90.00
_cell.angle_beta   90.00
_cell.angle_gamma   90.00
#
_symmetry.space_group_name_H-M   'P 1'
#
loop_
_entity.id
_entity.type
_entity.pdbx_description
1 polymer ?
#
loop_
_entity_poly.entity_id
_entity_poly.type
_entity_poly.pdbx_seq_one_letter_code
_entity_poly.pdbx_strand_id
1 'polypeptide(L)'
;MKKFAPIAIATMLMSTAVYATPFEDIENSAYKEAIESIYEKNIIQGKTDGFDPEASLTRQEAAILLQTTFKLIDMPYRESQDETLEKTFISTDSSMTTLESAVMPAATDVADWSKNAVETVVEARLMEVEAGLFNPTEPMTTEEFALAVAKALYGVENNIEHINEALKSGLLPSDLELDDTLITREEAAYIIDNIVSNENFTIIPIMITADIHGHLDSYMQGDMELGALARIATLVEELRYIDENMLLLDAGDSPYNTNIANLFEGRSTIDVMSAMGYDATVLGNHDFDFVFENLLSLADRAEYKMLSANTYWKDGTYPEELEPYYIAEVDDVKVAIMGLTDHNSILTTHYTNTKDMMLTDHFDSAREVMEEIEEQSDVVIALVHLHSHNKQLPYEVDGIDVEIGGGNDIFGRPEYIEDTLLINPGAHSASLTQININVLDKEMIGYTANQFVITEAIEEHPEIKQIIDEYSIEMGNLMDEVVGYATAQFAWSAPLVRSQENALANLAADSQREYFEADIAFQNGGGVRDGIEEGPITLNDIYSAFPFDNRVILIETTGDVIWDALENGVDSYPATNGKFLQVSGLSYKFDGSMPAGERMISVTMPDGSDLDFDKTYRVVINDFMGGGGDGYDMFNVFNEDAEDGITSRSTLILETNDYIRDVFYKYLIEAQEITPVLENRIEIVNPQETDSKIG
;
A
#
# COMPACT_ATOMS: atom_id res chain seq x y z
N MET A 1 -15.33 16.39 -31.72
CA MET A 1 -16.57 16.47 -32.54
C MET A 1 -16.87 15.08 -33.12
N LYS A 2 -17.63 14.26 -32.39
CA LYS A 2 -18.49 13.12 -32.80
C LYS A 2 -18.71 12.27 -31.55
N LYS A 3 -19.80 12.59 -30.84
CA LYS A 3 -20.31 11.85 -29.69
C LYS A 3 -20.81 10.49 -30.17
N PHE A 4 -20.30 9.41 -29.60
CA PHE A 4 -20.97 8.10 -29.61
C PHE A 4 -21.69 7.97 -28.28
N ALA A 5 -23.00 7.81 -28.34
CA ALA A 5 -23.85 7.55 -27.18
C ALA A 5 -23.89 6.03 -26.94
N PRO A 6 -23.77 5.54 -25.70
CA PRO A 6 -24.10 4.17 -25.40
C PRO A 6 -25.63 4.00 -25.38
N ILE A 7 -26.09 2.91 -25.98
CA ILE A 7 -27.50 2.52 -26.00
C ILE A 7 -27.78 1.88 -24.64
N ALA A 8 -28.34 2.67 -23.71
CA ALA A 8 -28.98 2.13 -22.52
C ALA A 8 -30.36 1.56 -22.92
N ILE A 9 -30.52 0.25 -22.77
CA ILE A 9 -31.85 -0.39 -22.71
C ILE A 9 -31.97 -1.02 -21.32
N ALA A 10 -32.54 -0.27 -20.39
CA ALA A 10 -33.29 -0.82 -19.28
C ALA A 10 -34.39 0.19 -18.94
N THR A 11 -35.62 -0.14 -19.33
CA THR A 11 -36.79 0.66 -19.01
C THR A 11 -37.20 0.30 -17.58
N MET A 12 -36.80 1.12 -16.61
CA MET A 12 -37.28 1.01 -15.23
C MET A 12 -38.73 1.50 -15.19
N LEU A 13 -39.66 0.57 -15.34
CA LEU A 13 -41.04 0.73 -14.91
C LEU A 13 -41.08 0.25 -13.46
N MET A 14 -41.09 1.19 -12.51
CA MET A 14 -41.56 0.92 -11.15
C MET A 14 -43.02 0.45 -11.24
N SER A 15 -43.22 -0.86 -11.29
CA SER A 15 -44.45 -1.47 -10.81
C SER A 15 -44.09 -2.13 -9.49
N THR A 16 -44.71 -1.68 -8.40
CA THR A 16 -44.78 -2.42 -7.14
C THR A 16 -45.61 -3.69 -7.39
N ALA A 17 -45.00 -4.67 -8.04
CA ALA A 17 -45.47 -6.03 -8.00
C ALA A 17 -44.86 -6.63 -6.73
N VAL A 18 -45.69 -6.82 -5.70
CA VAL A 18 -45.36 -7.71 -4.59
C VAL A 18 -45.15 -9.08 -5.23
N TYR A 19 -43.90 -9.48 -5.43
CA TYR A 19 -43.60 -10.83 -5.87
C TYR A 19 -43.84 -11.71 -4.65
N ALA A 20 -44.97 -12.42 -4.63
CA ALA A 20 -45.16 -13.49 -3.65
C ALA A 20 -43.94 -14.41 -3.71
N THR A 21 -43.36 -14.76 -2.55
CA THR A 21 -42.20 -15.65 -2.48
C THR A 21 -42.45 -16.93 -3.28
N PRO A 22 -41.43 -17.50 -3.94
CA PRO A 22 -41.58 -18.74 -4.69
C PRO A 22 -41.82 -19.97 -3.79
N PHE A 23 -41.75 -19.81 -2.47
CA PHE A 23 -41.85 -20.89 -1.49
C PHE A 23 -43.32 -21.19 -1.17
N GLU A 24 -43.90 -22.22 -1.79
CA GLU A 24 -45.26 -22.67 -1.43
C GLU A 24 -45.32 -23.39 -0.07
N ASP A 25 -44.17 -23.84 0.44
CA ASP A 25 -44.01 -24.66 1.64
C ASP A 25 -43.92 -23.87 2.95
N ILE A 26 -43.87 -22.54 2.90
CA ILE A 26 -43.81 -21.66 4.09
C ILE A 26 -45.18 -21.28 4.65
N GLU A 27 -46.29 -21.70 4.02
CA GLU A 27 -47.65 -21.28 4.42
C GLU A 27 -48.04 -21.63 5.87
N ASN A 28 -47.41 -22.64 6.46
CA ASN A 28 -47.63 -23.03 7.85
C ASN A 28 -46.46 -22.67 8.79
N SER A 29 -45.42 -22.00 8.28
CA SER A 29 -44.27 -21.57 9.09
C SER A 29 -44.71 -20.55 10.14
N ALA A 30 -44.15 -20.65 11.34
CA ALA A 30 -44.37 -19.67 12.39
C ALA A 30 -43.75 -18.30 12.04
N TYR A 31 -42.72 -18.31 11.19
CA TYR A 31 -41.93 -17.14 10.80
C TYR A 31 -42.06 -16.83 9.30
N LYS A 32 -43.24 -17.10 8.72
CA LYS A 32 -43.54 -16.85 7.30
C LYS A 32 -43.15 -15.42 6.88
N GLU A 33 -43.58 -14.41 7.64
CA GLU A 33 -43.32 -13.00 7.34
C GLU A 33 -41.81 -12.67 7.33
N ALA A 34 -41.04 -13.27 8.25
CA ALA A 34 -39.59 -13.09 8.29
C ALA A 34 -38.91 -13.71 7.05
N ILE A 35 -39.33 -14.92 6.65
CA ILE A 35 -38.82 -15.59 5.45
C ILE A 35 -39.14 -14.77 4.19
N GLU A 36 -40.36 -14.23 4.09
CA GLU A 36 -40.76 -13.35 2.99
C GLU A 36 -39.92 -12.06 2.95
N SER A 37 -39.71 -11.42 4.10
CA SER A 37 -38.91 -10.20 4.24
C SER A 37 -37.46 -10.39 3.81
N ILE A 38 -36.76 -11.42 4.30
CA ILE A 38 -35.35 -11.64 3.94
C ILE A 38 -35.18 -12.12 2.48
N TYR A 39 -36.22 -12.74 1.90
CA TYR A 39 -36.25 -13.03 0.46
C TYR A 39 -36.38 -11.76 -0.37
N GLU A 40 -37.28 -10.84 0.00
CA GLU A 40 -37.44 -9.54 -0.69
C GLU A 40 -36.17 -8.70 -0.66
N LYS A 41 -35.35 -8.86 0.40
CA LYS A 41 -34.02 -8.25 0.54
C LYS A 41 -32.88 -9.02 -0.14
N ASN A 42 -33.19 -10.07 -0.91
CA ASN A 42 -32.22 -10.94 -1.60
C ASN A 42 -31.21 -11.66 -0.69
N ILE A 43 -31.50 -11.82 0.61
CA ILE A 43 -30.61 -12.52 1.56
C ILE A 43 -30.69 -14.04 1.36
N ILE A 44 -31.86 -14.54 0.96
CA ILE A 44 -32.06 -15.94 0.59
C ILE A 44 -32.53 -16.04 -0.85
N GLN A 45 -32.15 -17.13 -1.53
CA GLN A 45 -32.58 -17.40 -2.90
C GLN A 45 -33.66 -18.49 -2.95
N GLY A 46 -34.51 -18.39 -3.98
CA GLY A 46 -35.52 -19.40 -4.28
C GLY A 46 -34.90 -20.70 -4.78
N LYS A 47 -34.98 -21.80 -4.02
CA LYS A 47 -34.64 -23.14 -4.53
C LYS A 47 -35.81 -23.71 -5.35
N THR A 48 -35.52 -24.58 -6.32
CA THR A 48 -36.53 -25.32 -7.09
C THR A 48 -37.44 -26.21 -6.25
N ASP A 49 -37.03 -26.55 -5.01
CA ASP A 49 -37.68 -27.53 -4.14
C ASP A 49 -38.37 -26.92 -2.90
N GLY A 50 -38.40 -25.59 -2.73
CA GLY A 50 -38.98 -24.91 -1.55
C GLY A 50 -37.95 -24.36 -0.55
N PHE A 51 -38.41 -23.76 0.55
CA PHE A 51 -37.55 -23.23 1.63
C PHE A 51 -37.20 -24.28 2.69
N ASP A 52 -38.10 -25.21 2.98
CA ASP A 52 -38.03 -26.22 4.05
C ASP A 52 -37.86 -25.62 5.47
N PRO A 53 -38.92 -24.96 6.02
CA PRO A 53 -38.86 -24.22 7.29
C PRO A 53 -38.31 -25.01 8.48
N GLU A 54 -38.77 -26.25 8.66
CA GLU A 54 -38.49 -27.08 9.84
C GLU A 54 -37.14 -27.83 9.76
N ALA A 55 -36.43 -27.74 8.62
CA ALA A 55 -35.12 -28.38 8.49
C ALA A 55 -34.08 -27.68 9.36
N SER A 56 -33.14 -28.45 9.91
CA SER A 56 -32.00 -27.89 10.66
C SER A 56 -31.08 -27.10 9.73
N LEU A 57 -30.62 -25.94 10.17
CA LEU A 57 -29.64 -25.13 9.44
C LEU A 57 -28.25 -25.78 9.52
N THR A 58 -27.63 -26.02 8.37
CA THR A 58 -26.25 -26.52 8.33
C THR A 58 -25.23 -25.39 8.45
N ARG A 59 -24.02 -25.68 8.91
CA ARG A 59 -22.93 -24.70 9.05
C ARG A 59 -22.62 -23.94 7.75
N GLN A 60 -22.64 -24.59 6.59
CA GLN A 60 -22.41 -23.90 5.31
C GLN A 60 -23.60 -23.02 4.87
N GLU A 61 -24.83 -23.37 5.25
CA GLU A 61 -25.99 -22.52 4.99
C GLU A 61 -25.98 -21.30 5.91
N ALA A 62 -25.56 -21.47 7.16
CA ALA A 62 -25.31 -20.36 8.08
C ALA A 62 -24.22 -19.41 7.58
N ALA A 63 -23.11 -19.94 7.04
CA ALA A 63 -22.05 -19.14 6.43
C ALA A 63 -22.58 -18.23 5.31
N ILE A 64 -23.39 -18.78 4.40
CA ILE A 64 -24.02 -18.01 3.31
C ILE A 64 -24.97 -16.94 3.86
N LEU A 65 -25.78 -17.28 4.87
CA LEU A 65 -26.68 -16.31 5.51
C LEU A 65 -25.91 -15.16 6.15
N LEU A 66 -24.83 -15.46 6.90
CA LEU A 66 -23.99 -14.45 7.54
C LEU A 66 -23.31 -13.56 6.50
N GLN A 67 -22.65 -14.16 5.51
CA GLN A 67 -22.01 -13.43 4.41
C GLN A 67 -22.99 -12.44 3.78
N THR A 68 -24.15 -12.93 3.33
CA THR A 68 -25.12 -12.12 2.59
C THR A 68 -25.75 -11.05 3.47
N THR A 69 -26.09 -11.39 4.72
CA THR A 69 -26.69 -10.44 5.68
C THR A 69 -25.74 -9.30 6.01
N PHE A 70 -24.46 -9.61 6.22
CA PHE A 70 -23.46 -8.64 6.62
C PHE A 70 -22.68 -8.06 5.44
N LYS A 71 -23.20 -8.16 4.21
CA LYS A 71 -22.63 -7.55 2.99
C LYS A 71 -21.14 -7.88 2.77
N LEU A 72 -20.72 -9.10 3.08
CA LEU A 72 -19.33 -9.55 2.90
C LEU A 72 -19.14 -10.13 1.49
N ILE A 73 -18.15 -9.65 0.73
CA ILE A 73 -17.90 -10.20 -0.62
C ILE A 73 -17.22 -11.57 -0.55
N ASP A 74 -17.30 -12.31 -1.66
CA ASP A 74 -16.66 -13.61 -1.78
C ASP A 74 -15.13 -13.46 -1.63
N MET A 75 -14.54 -14.28 -0.76
CA MET A 75 -13.09 -14.32 -0.63
C MET A 75 -12.49 -15.27 -1.69
N PRO A 76 -11.76 -14.75 -2.68
CA PRO A 76 -11.07 -15.57 -3.67
C PRO A 76 -9.95 -16.34 -2.97
N TYR A 77 -9.92 -17.66 -3.15
CA TYR A 77 -8.96 -18.52 -2.46
C TYR A 77 -7.83 -18.96 -3.39
N ARG A 78 -6.65 -19.18 -2.81
CA ARG A 78 -5.55 -19.92 -3.44
C ARG A 78 -5.29 -21.18 -2.63
N GLU A 79 -5.34 -22.34 -3.28
CA GLU A 79 -4.90 -23.58 -2.65
C GLU A 79 -3.38 -23.54 -2.46
N SER A 80 -2.93 -23.54 -1.21
CA SER A 80 -1.51 -23.70 -0.90
C SER A 80 -1.00 -25.03 -1.48
N GLN A 81 0.13 -24.97 -2.18
CA GLN A 81 0.85 -26.18 -2.61
C GLN A 81 1.68 -26.77 -1.46
N ASP A 82 1.84 -26.03 -0.36
CA ASP A 82 2.51 -26.49 0.86
C ASP A 82 1.48 -26.90 1.92
N GLU A 83 1.33 -28.21 2.09
CA GLU A 83 0.43 -28.85 3.07
C GLU A 83 0.88 -28.62 4.54
N THR A 84 2.04 -28.00 4.77
CA THR A 84 2.59 -27.74 6.12
C THR A 84 2.30 -26.34 6.65
N LEU A 85 1.76 -25.45 5.83
CA LEU A 85 1.35 -24.11 6.27
C LEU A 85 0.10 -24.21 7.16
N GLU A 86 0.23 -23.79 8.42
CA GLU A 86 -0.90 -23.64 9.33
C GLU A 86 -1.53 -22.25 9.14
N LYS A 87 -2.87 -22.19 9.16
CA LYS A 87 -3.63 -20.94 9.11
C LYS A 87 -3.34 -20.13 10.37
N THR A 88 -2.62 -19.02 10.24
CA THR A 88 -2.39 -18.08 11.35
C THR A 88 -3.19 -16.81 11.11
N PHE A 89 -4.02 -16.44 12.09
CA PHE A 89 -4.78 -15.18 12.09
C PHE A 89 -4.00 -13.99 12.66
N ILE A 90 -2.71 -14.20 12.96
CA ILE A 90 -1.81 -13.25 13.61
C ILE A 90 -0.54 -13.22 12.75
N SER A 91 -0.32 -12.13 12.02
CA SER A 91 1.01 -11.87 11.46
C SER A 91 1.91 -11.37 12.57
N THR A 92 3.03 -12.04 12.82
CA THR A 92 4.06 -11.55 13.75
C THR A 92 5.07 -10.62 13.08
N ASP A 93 4.98 -10.47 11.75
CA ASP A 93 5.81 -9.59 10.94
C ASP A 93 4.87 -8.68 10.14
N SER A 94 4.86 -7.40 10.48
CA SER A 94 3.94 -6.42 9.92
C SER A 94 4.39 -5.91 8.55
N SER A 95 5.55 -6.35 8.05
CA SER A 95 6.03 -5.97 6.73
C SER A 95 5.44 -6.86 5.64
N MET A 96 5.08 -6.28 4.48
CA MET A 96 4.63 -6.99 3.27
C MET A 96 5.62 -8.06 2.74
N THR A 97 6.76 -8.25 3.41
CA THR A 97 7.81 -9.21 3.02
C THR A 97 7.44 -10.68 3.28
N THR A 98 6.35 -10.96 4.02
CA THR A 98 5.90 -12.34 4.34
C THR A 98 4.46 -12.68 3.94
N LEU A 99 3.93 -12.09 2.86
CA LEU A 99 2.56 -12.37 2.34
C LEU A 99 2.26 -13.84 2.06
N GLU A 100 3.27 -14.69 1.80
CA GLU A 100 3.09 -16.14 1.65
C GLU A 100 2.44 -16.78 2.90
N SER A 101 2.67 -16.23 4.09
CA SER A 101 2.04 -16.67 5.35
C SER A 101 0.63 -16.11 5.56
N ALA A 102 0.27 -15.04 4.85
CA ALA A 102 -1.07 -14.44 4.88
C ALA A 102 -2.08 -15.16 3.98
N VAL A 103 -1.62 -16.06 3.10
CA VAL A 103 -2.50 -16.88 2.27
C VAL A 103 -3.13 -17.98 3.13
N MET A 104 -4.45 -17.87 3.34
CA MET A 104 -5.22 -18.83 4.12
C MET A 104 -5.39 -20.14 3.34
N PRO A 105 -4.94 -21.30 3.86
CA PRO A 105 -5.38 -22.56 3.30
C PRO A 105 -6.88 -22.73 3.56
N ALA A 106 -7.63 -22.94 2.47
CA ALA A 106 -9.08 -23.14 2.54
C ALA A 106 -9.44 -24.43 3.31
N ALA A 107 -10.62 -24.45 3.93
CA ALA A 107 -11.16 -25.66 4.55
C ALA A 107 -11.30 -26.77 3.49
N THR A 108 -10.75 -27.94 3.82
CA THR A 108 -10.55 -29.03 2.83
C THR A 108 -11.80 -29.86 2.54
N ASP A 109 -12.87 -29.69 3.33
CA ASP A 109 -14.09 -30.49 3.29
C ASP A 109 -15.32 -29.73 2.75
N VAL A 110 -15.12 -28.49 2.27
CA VAL A 110 -16.20 -27.62 1.77
C VAL A 110 -16.44 -27.84 0.28
N ALA A 111 -17.72 -27.84 -0.13
CA ALA A 111 -18.11 -28.00 -1.52
C ALA A 111 -17.95 -26.69 -2.32
N ASP A 112 -17.64 -26.80 -3.61
CA ASP A 112 -17.35 -25.65 -4.49
C ASP A 112 -18.43 -24.53 -4.46
N TRP A 113 -19.70 -24.89 -4.29
CA TRP A 113 -20.81 -23.93 -4.34
C TRP A 113 -20.94 -23.04 -3.08
N SER A 114 -20.30 -23.41 -1.97
CA SER A 114 -20.34 -22.67 -0.69
C SER A 114 -18.94 -22.29 -0.19
N LYS A 115 -17.88 -22.67 -0.93
CA LYS A 115 -16.49 -22.52 -0.52
C LYS A 115 -16.11 -21.06 -0.26
N ASN A 116 -16.45 -20.13 -1.16
CA ASN A 116 -16.14 -18.71 -1.00
C ASN A 116 -16.84 -18.13 0.25
N ALA A 117 -18.15 -18.35 0.38
CA ALA A 117 -18.92 -17.90 1.55
C ALA A 117 -18.36 -18.40 2.87
N VAL A 118 -17.94 -19.67 2.93
CA VAL A 118 -17.31 -20.26 4.11
C VAL A 118 -15.98 -19.59 4.42
N GLU A 119 -15.10 -19.40 3.43
CA GLU A 119 -13.84 -18.70 3.66
C GLU A 119 -14.06 -17.26 4.11
N THR A 120 -15.02 -16.55 3.51
CA THR A 120 -15.39 -15.18 3.89
C THR A 120 -15.79 -15.07 5.36
N VAL A 121 -16.63 -15.97 5.89
CA VAL A 121 -17.05 -15.91 7.30
C VAL A 121 -16.00 -16.41 8.27
N VAL A 122 -15.11 -17.30 7.82
CA VAL A 122 -13.96 -17.75 8.62
C VAL A 122 -12.91 -16.65 8.70
N GLU A 123 -12.70 -15.90 7.60
CA GLU A 123 -11.81 -14.73 7.59
C GLU A 123 -12.29 -13.63 8.51
N ALA A 124 -13.60 -13.38 8.52
CA ALA A 124 -14.26 -12.47 9.46
C ALA A 124 -14.35 -13.04 10.89
N ARG A 125 -13.85 -14.26 11.13
CA ARG A 125 -13.86 -14.96 12.44
C ARG A 125 -15.25 -15.14 13.07
N LEU A 126 -16.28 -15.18 12.23
CA LEU A 126 -17.66 -15.41 12.67
C LEU A 126 -17.90 -16.88 12.99
N MET A 127 -17.21 -17.77 12.28
CA MET A 127 -17.27 -19.22 12.45
C MET A 127 -15.86 -19.83 12.51
N GLU A 128 -15.73 -20.95 13.23
CA GLU A 128 -14.43 -21.58 13.52
C GLU A 128 -14.17 -22.80 12.62
N VAL A 129 -12.88 -23.07 12.36
CA VAL A 129 -12.39 -24.27 11.67
C VAL A 129 -11.54 -25.06 12.65
N GLU A 130 -11.84 -26.35 12.83
CA GLU A 130 -11.09 -27.22 13.73
C GLU A 130 -10.23 -28.21 12.93
N ALA A 131 -8.92 -28.20 13.17
CA ALA A 131 -7.97 -29.10 12.51
C ALA A 131 -8.07 -29.10 10.96
N GLY A 132 -8.36 -27.92 10.37
CA GLY A 132 -8.49 -27.74 8.91
C GLY A 132 -9.83 -28.20 8.30
N LEU A 133 -10.80 -28.56 9.15
CA LEU A 133 -12.15 -28.98 8.74
C LEU A 133 -13.20 -27.97 9.21
N PHE A 134 -14.10 -27.60 8.30
CA PHE A 134 -15.22 -26.72 8.60
C PHE A 134 -16.49 -27.49 8.97
N ASN A 135 -16.61 -28.77 8.61
CA ASN A 135 -17.79 -29.63 8.80
C ASN A 135 -19.08 -29.03 8.20
N PRO A 136 -19.14 -28.77 6.89
CA PRO A 136 -20.18 -27.95 6.27
C PRO A 136 -21.62 -28.48 6.42
N THR A 137 -21.80 -29.80 6.55
CA THR A 137 -23.13 -30.43 6.68
C THR A 137 -23.59 -30.63 8.11
N GLU A 138 -22.76 -30.29 9.10
CA GLU A 138 -23.14 -30.41 10.51
C GLU A 138 -24.21 -29.36 10.84
N PRO A 139 -25.31 -29.74 11.52
CA PRO A 139 -26.34 -28.79 11.92
C PRO A 139 -25.85 -27.93 13.08
N MET A 140 -26.25 -26.66 13.11
CA MET A 140 -25.92 -25.73 14.19
C MET A 140 -26.98 -25.74 15.30
N THR A 141 -26.60 -25.33 16.50
CA THR A 141 -27.54 -24.98 17.57
C THR A 141 -28.05 -23.53 17.44
N THR A 142 -29.12 -23.18 18.16
CA THR A 142 -29.62 -21.80 18.22
C THR A 142 -28.61 -20.88 18.89
N GLU A 143 -27.91 -21.34 19.94
CA GLU A 143 -26.83 -20.60 20.58
C GLU A 143 -25.63 -20.36 19.64
N GLU A 144 -25.18 -21.38 18.90
CA GLU A 144 -24.05 -21.26 17.97
C GLU A 144 -24.33 -20.25 16.85
N PHE A 145 -25.53 -20.29 16.25
CA PHE A 145 -25.90 -19.36 15.19
C PHE A 145 -26.09 -17.94 15.74
N ALA A 146 -26.75 -17.80 16.88
CA ALA A 146 -26.90 -16.51 17.55
C ALA A 146 -25.56 -15.89 17.95
N LEU A 147 -24.59 -16.70 18.39
CA LEU A 147 -23.23 -16.24 18.68
C LEU A 147 -22.53 -15.73 17.42
N ALA A 148 -22.62 -16.44 16.29
CA ALA A 148 -22.01 -16.02 15.05
C ALA A 148 -22.62 -14.69 14.54
N VAL A 149 -23.94 -14.53 14.64
CA VAL A 149 -24.64 -13.28 14.35
C VAL A 149 -24.22 -12.15 15.30
N ALA A 150 -24.14 -12.42 16.60
CA ALA A 150 -23.75 -11.40 17.58
C ALA A 150 -22.27 -10.98 17.44
N LYS A 151 -21.37 -11.91 17.06
CA LYS A 151 -20.00 -11.58 16.66
C LYS A 151 -19.97 -10.67 15.43
N ALA A 152 -20.83 -10.91 14.45
CA ALA A 152 -20.92 -10.09 13.26
C ALA A 152 -21.46 -8.68 13.55
N LEU A 153 -22.37 -8.54 14.52
CA LEU A 153 -22.91 -7.24 14.95
C LEU A 153 -21.90 -6.40 15.74
N TYR A 154 -21.25 -6.99 16.73
CA TYR A 154 -20.44 -6.25 17.70
C TYR A 154 -18.93 -6.39 17.48
N GLY A 155 -18.50 -7.14 16.47
CA GLY A 155 -17.08 -7.42 16.23
C GLY A 155 -16.49 -8.47 17.17
N VAL A 156 -15.49 -9.19 16.65
CA VAL A 156 -14.86 -10.32 17.35
C VAL A 156 -13.82 -9.92 18.39
N GLU A 157 -13.29 -8.70 18.31
CA GLU A 157 -12.27 -8.19 19.24
C GLU A 157 -12.86 -7.58 20.52
N ASN A 158 -14.15 -7.23 20.49
CA ASN A 158 -14.84 -6.67 21.63
C ASN A 158 -14.97 -7.71 22.74
N ASN A 159 -14.38 -7.42 23.91
CA ASN A 159 -14.42 -8.28 25.09
C ASN A 159 -15.77 -8.14 25.83
N ILE A 160 -16.84 -8.58 25.19
CA ILE A 160 -18.22 -8.50 25.68
C ILE A 160 -18.90 -9.87 25.67
N GLU A 161 -20.04 -9.98 26.34
CA GLU A 161 -20.94 -11.13 26.22
C GLU A 161 -21.86 -10.91 25.00
N HIS A 162 -21.39 -11.26 23.80
CA HIS A 162 -22.02 -10.90 22.52
C HIS A 162 -23.53 -11.16 22.45
N ILE A 163 -23.98 -12.38 22.80
CA ILE A 163 -25.41 -12.72 22.76
C ILE A 163 -26.22 -11.83 23.71
N ASN A 164 -25.71 -11.59 24.93
CA ASN A 164 -26.41 -10.78 25.92
C ASN A 164 -26.55 -9.32 25.46
N GLU A 165 -25.52 -8.77 24.82
CA GLU A 165 -25.58 -7.41 24.29
C GLU A 165 -26.53 -7.33 23.08
N ALA A 166 -26.53 -8.33 22.19
CA ALA A 166 -27.45 -8.40 21.06
C ALA A 166 -28.92 -8.56 21.47
N LEU A 167 -29.21 -9.30 22.55
CA LEU A 167 -30.55 -9.36 23.15
C LEU A 167 -30.94 -8.02 23.80
N LYS A 168 -30.00 -7.35 24.45
CA LYS A 168 -30.22 -6.06 25.14
C LYS A 168 -30.51 -4.93 24.15
N SER A 169 -29.84 -4.91 23.01
CA SER A 169 -30.08 -3.94 21.93
C SER A 169 -31.33 -4.25 21.10
N GLY A 170 -31.90 -5.44 21.27
CA GLY A 170 -33.05 -5.89 20.49
C GLY A 170 -32.71 -6.35 19.07
N LEU A 171 -31.42 -6.58 18.76
CA LEU A 171 -30.96 -7.11 17.48
C LEU A 171 -31.07 -8.65 17.42
N LEU A 172 -31.14 -9.34 18.56
CA LEU A 172 -31.61 -10.72 18.64
C LEU A 172 -33.03 -10.80 19.27
N PRO A 173 -33.88 -11.74 18.80
CA PRO A 173 -35.23 -11.91 19.32
C PRO A 173 -35.20 -12.47 20.75
N SER A 174 -35.87 -11.76 21.68
CA SER A 174 -35.90 -12.14 23.10
C SER A 174 -36.88 -13.29 23.44
N ASP A 175 -37.74 -13.65 22.50
CA ASP A 175 -38.76 -14.68 22.63
C ASP A 175 -38.36 -16.02 22.01
N LEU A 176 -37.17 -16.10 21.40
CA LEU A 176 -36.54 -17.34 20.94
C LEU A 176 -35.57 -17.86 22.02
N GLU A 177 -35.65 -19.16 22.35
CA GLU A 177 -34.70 -19.80 23.26
C GLU A 177 -33.37 -20.03 22.52
N LEU A 178 -32.29 -19.40 23.01
CA LEU A 178 -30.93 -19.52 22.48
C LEU A 178 -30.14 -20.50 23.36
N ASP A 179 -30.08 -21.77 22.98
CA ASP A 179 -29.48 -22.86 23.74
C ASP A 179 -28.88 -23.95 22.82
N ASP A 180 -28.55 -25.11 23.39
CA ASP A 180 -27.97 -26.26 22.67
C ASP A 180 -28.96 -27.00 21.73
N THR A 181 -30.18 -26.49 21.51
CA THR A 181 -31.13 -27.10 20.58
C THR A 181 -30.79 -26.75 19.13
N LEU A 182 -31.07 -27.67 18.19
CA LEU A 182 -30.78 -27.44 16.77
C LEU A 182 -31.66 -26.32 16.21
N ILE A 183 -31.03 -25.33 15.59
CA ILE A 183 -31.77 -24.23 14.95
C ILE A 183 -32.40 -24.69 13.64
N THR A 184 -33.67 -24.34 13.44
CA THR A 184 -34.38 -24.55 12.17
C THR A 184 -34.13 -23.40 11.20
N ARG A 185 -34.35 -23.63 9.90
CA ARG A 185 -34.19 -22.59 8.87
C ARG A 185 -35.15 -21.42 9.07
N GLU A 186 -36.36 -21.66 9.59
CA GLU A 186 -37.31 -20.59 9.90
C GLU A 186 -36.90 -19.74 11.11
N GLU A 187 -36.31 -20.34 12.15
CA GLU A 187 -35.78 -19.60 13.31
C GLU A 187 -34.55 -18.78 12.91
N ALA A 188 -33.67 -19.33 12.07
CA ALA A 188 -32.53 -18.59 11.53
C ALA A 188 -33.00 -17.39 10.68
N ALA A 189 -34.02 -17.58 9.84
CA ALA A 189 -34.63 -16.49 9.09
C ALA A 189 -35.21 -15.40 10.00
N TYR A 190 -35.86 -15.81 11.11
CA TYR A 190 -36.39 -14.87 12.10
C TYR A 190 -35.30 -14.05 12.79
N ILE A 191 -34.18 -14.68 13.19
CA ILE A 191 -33.02 -13.97 13.75
C ILE A 191 -32.48 -12.91 12.78
N ILE A 192 -32.29 -13.29 11.51
CA ILE A 192 -31.77 -12.37 10.48
C ILE A 192 -32.76 -11.24 10.20
N ASP A 193 -34.05 -11.54 10.05
CA ASP A 193 -35.09 -10.53 9.82
C ASP A 193 -35.15 -9.50 10.95
N ASN A 194 -34.96 -9.91 12.20
CA ASN A 194 -34.94 -9.01 13.36
C ASN A 194 -33.82 -7.95 13.27
N ILE A 195 -32.74 -8.22 12.51
CA ILE A 195 -31.66 -7.27 12.25
C ILE A 195 -32.00 -6.43 11.03
N VAL A 196 -32.24 -7.06 9.88
CA VAL A 196 -32.37 -6.34 8.60
C VAL A 196 -33.71 -5.61 8.43
N SER A 197 -34.65 -5.82 9.35
CA SER A 197 -35.91 -5.05 9.44
C SER A 197 -35.88 -3.99 10.55
N ASN A 198 -34.78 -3.87 11.29
CA ASN A 198 -34.62 -2.80 12.27
C ASN A 198 -34.26 -1.48 11.57
N GLU A 199 -35.18 -0.53 11.55
CA GLU A 199 -35.01 0.77 10.89
C GLU A 199 -33.89 1.64 11.49
N ASN A 200 -33.41 1.32 12.69
CA ASN A 200 -32.33 2.05 13.36
C ASN A 200 -30.95 1.39 13.16
N PHE A 201 -30.90 0.24 12.47
CA PHE A 201 -29.67 -0.50 12.24
C PHE A 201 -29.20 -0.33 10.78
N THR A 202 -27.96 0.12 10.62
CA THR A 202 -27.35 0.37 9.32
C THR A 202 -25.97 -0.28 9.29
N ILE A 203 -25.63 -0.88 8.15
CA ILE A 203 -24.28 -1.38 7.86
C ILE A 203 -23.66 -0.46 6.83
N ILE A 204 -22.52 0.16 7.16
CA ILE A 204 -21.71 1.01 6.27
C ILE A 204 -20.57 0.16 5.70
N PRO A 205 -20.64 -0.29 4.44
CA PRO A 205 -19.58 -1.10 3.84
C PRO A 205 -18.48 -0.19 3.32
N ILE A 206 -17.22 -0.53 3.63
CA ILE A 206 -16.04 0.26 3.26
C ILE A 206 -15.00 -0.67 2.64
N MET A 207 -14.46 -0.27 1.50
CA MET A 207 -13.26 -0.86 0.89
C MET A 207 -12.10 0.11 1.03
N ILE A 208 -10.94 -0.40 1.43
CA ILE A 208 -9.81 0.41 1.85
C ILE A 208 -8.53 -0.07 1.18
N THR A 209 -7.82 0.86 0.54
CA THR A 209 -6.43 0.71 0.09
C THR A 209 -5.52 1.69 0.84
N ALA A 210 -4.22 1.50 0.72
CA ALA A 210 -3.19 2.43 1.17
C ALA A 210 -1.91 2.17 0.37
N ASP A 211 -0.99 3.13 0.35
CA ASP A 211 0.39 2.95 -0.09
C ASP A 211 0.48 2.28 -1.49
N ILE A 212 -0.44 2.67 -2.40
CA ILE A 212 -0.52 2.07 -3.75
C ILE A 212 0.82 2.27 -4.47
N HIS A 213 1.49 3.40 -4.25
CA HIS A 213 2.81 3.69 -4.79
C HIS A 213 2.89 3.43 -6.31
N GLY A 214 1.86 3.82 -7.06
CA GLY A 214 1.82 3.63 -8.51
C GLY A 214 1.83 2.17 -8.98
N HIS A 215 1.62 1.18 -8.11
CA HIS A 215 1.55 -0.24 -8.49
C HIS A 215 0.21 -0.56 -9.16
N LEU A 216 0.10 -0.17 -10.44
CA LEU A 216 -1.12 -0.37 -11.24
C LEU A 216 -1.25 -1.80 -11.75
N ASP A 217 -0.13 -2.40 -12.17
CA ASP A 217 -0.02 -3.78 -12.66
C ASP A 217 0.44 -4.75 -11.54
N SER A 218 0.37 -6.06 -11.82
CA SER A 218 0.87 -7.09 -10.92
C SER A 218 2.40 -7.22 -10.95
N TYR A 219 2.96 -7.81 -9.89
CA TYR A 219 4.40 -8.11 -9.78
C TYR A 219 4.63 -9.50 -9.18
N MET A 220 5.83 -10.05 -9.40
CA MET A 220 6.22 -11.35 -8.84
C MET A 220 6.93 -11.18 -7.51
N GLN A 221 6.42 -11.82 -6.46
CA GLN A 221 7.12 -12.03 -5.19
C GLN A 221 7.40 -13.53 -5.05
N GLY A 222 8.66 -13.93 -5.24
CA GLY A 222 9.01 -15.36 -5.36
C GLY A 222 8.29 -16.01 -6.54
N ASP A 223 7.50 -17.04 -6.26
CA ASP A 223 6.67 -17.75 -7.25
C ASP A 223 5.19 -17.28 -7.24
N MET A 224 4.87 -16.23 -6.47
CA MET A 224 3.52 -15.67 -6.36
C MET A 224 3.38 -14.38 -7.16
N GLU A 225 2.29 -14.28 -7.94
CA GLU A 225 1.92 -13.04 -8.62
C GLU A 225 0.98 -12.25 -7.71
N LEU A 226 1.35 -11.02 -7.38
CA LEU A 226 0.64 -10.16 -6.45
C LEU A 226 0.22 -8.85 -7.11
N GLY A 227 -0.84 -8.26 -6.57
CA GLY A 227 -1.26 -6.91 -6.91
C GLY A 227 -2.07 -6.80 -8.20
N ALA A 228 -2.05 -5.60 -8.78
CA ALA A 228 -2.92 -5.05 -9.84
C ALA A 228 -4.21 -4.40 -9.32
N LEU A 229 -4.34 -3.08 -9.54
CA LEU A 229 -5.57 -2.34 -9.23
C LEU A 229 -6.77 -2.83 -10.03
N ALA A 230 -6.55 -3.37 -11.23
CA ALA A 230 -7.62 -3.97 -12.02
C ALA A 230 -8.26 -5.18 -11.31
N ARG A 231 -7.52 -5.93 -10.48
CA ARG A 231 -8.09 -7.01 -9.66
C ARG A 231 -8.87 -6.48 -8.47
N ILE A 232 -8.34 -5.47 -7.79
CA ILE A 232 -9.06 -4.77 -6.71
C ILE A 232 -10.38 -4.20 -7.24
N ALA A 233 -10.38 -3.62 -8.44
CA ALA A 233 -11.58 -3.07 -9.07
C ALA A 233 -12.69 -4.11 -9.27
N THR A 234 -12.35 -5.37 -9.53
CA THR A 234 -13.34 -6.47 -9.61
C THR A 234 -14.03 -6.70 -8.27
N LEU A 235 -13.28 -6.70 -7.16
CA LEU A 235 -13.83 -6.86 -5.81
C LEU A 235 -14.65 -5.63 -5.37
N VAL A 236 -14.20 -4.43 -5.75
CA VAL A 236 -14.94 -3.19 -5.54
C VAL A 236 -16.28 -3.21 -6.29
N GLU A 237 -16.30 -3.64 -7.55
CA GLU A 237 -17.52 -3.77 -8.34
C GLU A 237 -18.50 -4.77 -7.71
N GLU A 238 -18.00 -5.88 -7.15
CA GLU A 238 -18.80 -6.86 -6.43
C GLU A 238 -19.49 -6.25 -5.20
N LEU A 239 -18.75 -5.54 -4.33
CA LEU A 239 -19.37 -4.88 -3.17
C LEU A 239 -20.33 -3.78 -3.60
N ARG A 240 -19.98 -2.98 -4.62
CA ARG A 240 -20.84 -1.91 -5.14
C ARG A 240 -22.13 -2.44 -5.76
N TYR A 241 -22.13 -3.68 -6.27
CA TYR A 241 -23.35 -4.36 -6.71
C TYR A 241 -24.25 -4.79 -5.53
N ILE A 242 -23.64 -5.16 -4.40
CA ILE A 242 -24.37 -5.49 -3.16
C ILE A 242 -24.94 -4.23 -2.51
N ASP A 243 -24.16 -3.14 -2.48
CA ASP A 243 -24.54 -1.87 -1.88
C ASP A 243 -23.93 -0.69 -2.65
N GLU A 244 -24.78 0.09 -3.31
CA GLU A 244 -24.35 1.27 -4.07
C GLU A 244 -23.88 2.44 -3.19
N ASN A 245 -24.19 2.41 -1.88
CA ASN A 245 -23.79 3.41 -0.90
C ASN A 245 -22.46 3.05 -0.19
N MET A 246 -21.77 1.99 -0.63
CA MET A 246 -20.46 1.63 -0.09
C MET A 246 -19.43 2.74 -0.30
N LEU A 247 -18.48 2.86 0.64
CA LEU A 247 -17.39 3.84 0.57
C LEU A 247 -16.09 3.19 0.10
N LEU A 248 -15.40 3.79 -0.86
CA LEU A 248 -14.07 3.37 -1.30
C LEU A 248 -13.04 4.44 -0.91
N LEU A 249 -12.15 4.10 0.02
CA LEU A 249 -11.20 5.02 0.65
C LEU A 249 -9.75 4.58 0.43
N ASP A 250 -8.84 5.54 0.36
CA ASP A 250 -7.40 5.30 0.23
C ASP A 250 -6.59 6.06 1.28
N ALA A 251 -5.68 5.39 1.99
CA ALA A 251 -4.90 5.99 3.06
C ALA A 251 -3.62 6.72 2.58
N GLY A 252 -3.54 7.14 1.31
CA GLY A 252 -2.50 8.01 0.78
C GLY A 252 -1.34 7.29 0.10
N ASP A 253 -0.37 8.08 -0.40
CA ASP A 253 0.82 7.61 -1.13
C ASP A 253 0.52 6.84 -2.42
N SER A 254 -0.55 7.24 -3.10
CA SER A 254 -0.98 6.60 -4.34
C SER A 254 -0.21 6.99 -5.62
N PRO A 255 0.23 8.25 -5.85
CA PRO A 255 0.57 8.71 -7.21
C PRO A 255 2.08 8.65 -7.59
N TYR A 256 2.94 7.97 -6.82
CA TYR A 256 4.40 7.98 -7.03
C TYR A 256 5.02 6.58 -6.91
N ASN A 257 6.27 6.38 -7.37
CA ASN A 257 7.22 5.25 -7.11
C ASN A 257 7.46 4.36 -8.35
N THR A 258 6.43 3.95 -9.09
CA THR A 258 6.63 3.18 -10.33
C THR A 258 6.93 4.07 -11.54
N ASN A 259 7.51 3.51 -12.61
CA ASN A 259 7.78 4.25 -13.85
C ASN A 259 6.52 4.83 -14.48
N ILE A 260 5.42 4.08 -14.44
CA ILE A 260 4.12 4.52 -14.97
C ILE A 260 3.51 5.63 -14.12
N ALA A 261 3.77 5.68 -12.82
CA ALA A 261 3.37 6.82 -12.00
C ALA A 261 4.28 8.04 -12.24
N ASN A 262 5.59 7.82 -12.18
CA ASN A 262 6.60 8.89 -12.26
C ASN A 262 6.59 9.61 -13.62
N LEU A 263 6.55 8.87 -14.74
CA LEU A 263 6.56 9.48 -16.08
C LEU A 263 5.29 10.27 -16.40
N PHE A 264 4.18 9.90 -15.77
CA PHE A 264 2.92 10.61 -15.93
C PHE A 264 2.63 11.57 -14.78
N GLU A 265 3.60 11.83 -13.92
CA GLU A 265 3.51 12.75 -12.78
C GLU A 265 2.27 12.47 -11.90
N GLY A 266 1.96 11.18 -11.70
CA GLY A 266 0.82 10.69 -10.91
C GLY A 266 -0.51 10.56 -11.63
N ARG A 267 -0.67 11.12 -12.84
CA ARG A 267 -1.95 11.11 -13.58
C ARG A 267 -2.51 9.70 -13.83
N SER A 268 -1.64 8.72 -14.02
CA SER A 268 -2.00 7.33 -14.27
C SER A 268 -2.74 6.72 -13.07
N THR A 269 -2.24 6.92 -11.85
CA THR A 269 -2.93 6.49 -10.63
C THR A 269 -4.24 7.23 -10.42
N ILE A 270 -4.24 8.57 -10.55
CA ILE A 270 -5.46 9.39 -10.35
C ILE A 270 -6.58 8.97 -11.31
N ASP A 271 -6.26 8.69 -12.57
CA ASP A 271 -7.26 8.24 -13.56
C ASP A 271 -7.83 6.87 -13.25
N VAL A 272 -6.98 5.93 -12.81
CA VAL A 272 -7.42 4.59 -12.43
C VAL A 272 -8.32 4.65 -11.20
N MET A 273 -7.90 5.38 -10.15
CA MET A 273 -8.70 5.56 -8.93
C MET A 273 -10.02 6.30 -9.23
N SER A 274 -10.00 7.33 -10.08
CA SER A 274 -11.23 8.03 -10.50
C SER A 274 -12.19 7.08 -11.21
N ALA A 275 -11.69 6.24 -12.13
CA ALA A 275 -12.51 5.25 -12.83
C ALA A 275 -13.04 4.13 -11.92
N MET A 276 -12.31 3.80 -10.85
CA MET A 276 -12.78 2.86 -9.81
C MET A 276 -13.85 3.48 -8.91
N GLY A 277 -14.03 4.80 -8.93
CA GLY A 277 -15.01 5.51 -8.12
C GLY A 277 -14.64 5.54 -6.63
N TYR A 278 -13.41 5.94 -6.31
CA TYR A 278 -13.05 6.28 -4.93
C TYR A 278 -13.93 7.44 -4.43
N ASP A 279 -14.19 7.47 -3.13
CA ASP A 279 -14.86 8.59 -2.47
C ASP A 279 -13.84 9.60 -1.96
N ALA A 280 -12.78 9.12 -1.31
CA ALA A 280 -11.72 9.96 -0.78
C ALA A 280 -10.37 9.25 -0.68
N THR A 281 -9.29 10.03 -0.75
CA THR A 281 -7.93 9.67 -0.33
C THR A 281 -7.42 10.72 0.66
N VAL A 282 -6.42 10.39 1.48
CA VAL A 282 -5.63 11.37 2.25
C VAL A 282 -4.27 11.59 1.58
N LEU A 283 -3.69 12.78 1.71
CA LEU A 283 -2.31 12.99 1.26
C LEU A 283 -1.32 12.25 2.16
N GLY A 284 -0.39 11.51 1.56
CA GLY A 284 0.79 10.97 2.21
C GLY A 284 2.07 11.76 1.87
N ASN A 285 3.23 11.28 2.29
CA ASN A 285 4.51 11.96 2.01
C ASN A 285 4.89 11.94 0.52
N HIS A 286 4.60 10.84 -0.17
CA HIS A 286 4.94 10.67 -1.58
C HIS A 286 4.00 11.47 -2.52
N ASP A 287 2.86 11.96 -2.04
CA ASP A 287 2.06 12.96 -2.75
C ASP A 287 2.81 14.30 -2.96
N PHE A 288 3.87 14.56 -2.19
CA PHE A 288 4.72 15.75 -2.30
C PHE A 288 6.01 15.54 -3.11
N ASP A 289 6.17 14.39 -3.78
CA ASP A 289 7.36 14.11 -4.60
C ASP A 289 7.37 14.81 -5.96
N PHE A 290 6.23 15.38 -6.35
CA PHE A 290 6.16 16.40 -7.40
C PHE A 290 6.01 17.78 -6.77
N VAL A 291 6.27 18.82 -7.56
CA VAL A 291 6.04 20.21 -7.11
C VAL A 291 4.59 20.40 -6.66
N PHE A 292 4.37 21.23 -5.63
CA PHE A 292 3.05 21.39 -5.03
C PHE A 292 1.94 21.71 -6.05
N GLU A 293 2.24 22.51 -7.08
CA GLU A 293 1.27 22.81 -8.13
C GLU A 293 0.86 21.57 -8.94
N ASN A 294 1.72 20.56 -9.08
CA ASN A 294 1.35 19.29 -9.68
C ASN A 294 0.33 18.56 -8.79
N LEU A 295 0.58 18.47 -7.49
CA LEU A 295 -0.36 17.86 -6.55
C LEU A 295 -1.74 18.53 -6.62
N LEU A 296 -1.81 19.86 -6.63
CA LEU A 296 -3.09 20.58 -6.78
C LEU A 296 -3.74 20.31 -8.14
N SER A 297 -2.95 20.17 -9.21
CA SER A 297 -3.46 19.76 -10.52
C SER A 297 -3.96 18.31 -10.55
N LEU A 298 -3.41 17.41 -9.72
CA LEU A 298 -3.91 16.05 -9.54
C LEU A 298 -5.22 16.05 -8.74
N ALA A 299 -5.33 16.89 -7.71
CA ALA A 299 -6.56 17.09 -6.96
C ALA A 299 -7.71 17.62 -7.84
N ASP A 300 -7.42 18.59 -8.70
CA ASP A 300 -8.38 19.07 -9.72
C ASP A 300 -8.79 18.00 -10.75
N ARG A 301 -7.92 17.02 -10.99
CA ARG A 301 -8.15 15.92 -11.95
C ARG A 301 -8.95 14.78 -11.32
N ALA A 302 -8.80 14.55 -10.02
CA ALA A 302 -9.46 13.47 -9.30
C ALA A 302 -10.98 13.63 -9.34
N GLU A 303 -11.71 12.53 -9.58
CA GLU A 303 -13.17 12.50 -9.45
C GLU A 303 -13.61 12.14 -8.01
N TYR A 304 -12.67 12.18 -7.06
CA TYR A 304 -12.81 11.87 -5.64
C TYR A 304 -12.17 12.95 -4.77
N LYS A 305 -12.42 12.93 -3.46
CA LYS A 305 -11.88 13.93 -2.53
C LYS A 305 -10.43 13.65 -2.16
N MET A 306 -9.54 14.63 -2.32
CA MET A 306 -8.19 14.57 -1.75
C MET A 306 -8.19 15.35 -0.42
N LEU A 307 -8.03 14.62 0.68
CA LEU A 307 -8.17 15.13 2.02
C LEU A 307 -6.83 15.49 2.66
N SER A 308 -6.75 16.66 3.30
CA SER A 308 -5.66 17.03 4.20
C SER A 308 -6.03 18.27 5.01
N ALA A 309 -6.23 18.12 6.32
CA ALA A 309 -6.54 19.23 7.23
C ALA A 309 -5.34 20.12 7.56
N ASN A 310 -4.13 19.61 7.34
CA ASN A 310 -2.89 20.25 7.81
C ASN A 310 -1.95 20.72 6.71
N THR A 311 -2.36 20.72 5.44
CA THR A 311 -1.57 21.24 4.31
C THR A 311 -1.98 22.66 3.92
N TYR A 312 -1.04 23.60 3.98
CA TYR A 312 -1.28 25.02 3.70
C TYR A 312 -0.22 25.61 2.76
N TRP A 313 -0.57 26.68 2.05
CA TRP A 313 0.43 27.56 1.46
C TRP A 313 1.26 28.25 2.55
N LYS A 314 2.51 28.62 2.24
CA LYS A 314 3.39 29.32 3.20
C LYS A 314 2.87 30.66 3.71
N ASP A 315 1.92 31.28 3.02
CA ASP A 315 1.28 32.51 3.48
C ASP A 315 0.14 32.26 4.50
N GLY A 316 -0.15 30.99 4.81
CA GLY A 316 -1.18 30.57 5.76
C GLY A 316 -2.56 30.34 5.13
N THR A 317 -2.68 30.45 3.81
CA THR A 317 -3.93 30.16 3.10
C THR A 317 -4.11 28.66 2.86
N TYR A 318 -5.35 28.18 2.97
CA TYR A 318 -5.70 26.79 2.68
C TYR A 318 -5.90 26.59 1.16
N PRO A 319 -5.36 25.53 0.54
CA PRO A 319 -5.57 25.24 -0.89
C PRO A 319 -7.04 24.94 -1.19
N GLU A 320 -7.60 25.49 -2.27
CA GLU A 320 -9.02 25.30 -2.60
C GLU A 320 -9.32 23.92 -3.21
N GLU A 321 -8.29 23.24 -3.70
CA GLU A 321 -8.35 21.93 -4.35
C GLU A 321 -8.35 20.76 -3.33
N LEU A 322 -8.03 21.03 -2.07
CA LEU A 322 -8.04 20.05 -0.98
C LEU A 322 -9.25 20.27 -0.05
N GLU A 323 -9.61 19.24 0.71
CA GLU A 323 -10.64 19.36 1.76
C GLU A 323 -10.09 18.84 3.10
N PRO A 324 -10.35 19.52 4.25
CA PRO A 324 -9.85 19.04 5.54
C PRO A 324 -10.58 17.77 5.98
N TYR A 325 -11.86 17.65 5.58
CA TYR A 325 -12.72 16.51 5.84
C TYR A 325 -13.83 16.42 4.77
N TYR A 326 -14.45 15.26 4.66
CA TYR A 326 -15.61 14.97 3.83
C TYR A 326 -16.70 14.31 4.68
N ILE A 327 -17.96 14.73 4.57
CA ILE A 327 -19.09 14.06 5.24
C ILE A 327 -19.88 13.29 4.19
N ALA A 328 -19.78 11.96 4.23
CA ALA A 328 -20.61 11.06 3.44
C ALA A 328 -21.94 10.78 4.14
N GLU A 329 -23.01 10.55 3.38
CA GLU A 329 -24.30 10.07 3.88
C GLU A 329 -24.51 8.66 3.34
N VAL A 330 -24.42 7.67 4.23
CA VAL A 330 -24.63 6.24 3.90
C VAL A 330 -25.96 5.84 4.51
N ASP A 331 -26.94 5.60 3.63
CA ASP A 331 -28.35 5.54 3.97
C ASP A 331 -28.82 6.79 4.72
N ASP A 332 -28.99 6.71 6.02
CA ASP A 332 -29.39 7.84 6.87
C ASP A 332 -28.32 8.21 7.91
N VAL A 333 -27.14 7.57 7.86
CA VAL A 333 -26.01 7.79 8.78
C VAL A 333 -24.99 8.73 8.14
N LYS A 334 -24.55 9.74 8.89
CA LYS A 334 -23.53 10.69 8.47
C LYS A 334 -22.15 10.24 8.95
N VAL A 335 -21.24 10.02 8.01
CA VAL A 335 -19.87 9.58 8.26
C VAL A 335 -18.94 10.75 7.95
N ALA A 336 -18.34 11.35 8.97
CA ALA A 336 -17.28 12.35 8.76
C ALA A 336 -15.95 11.62 8.56
N ILE A 337 -15.22 12.01 7.52
CA ILE A 337 -13.92 11.45 7.14
C ILE A 337 -12.91 12.60 7.15
N MET A 338 -12.06 12.65 8.16
CA MET A 338 -11.02 13.68 8.34
C MET A 338 -9.71 13.21 7.72
N GLY A 339 -9.04 14.06 6.94
CA GLY A 339 -7.74 13.77 6.34
C GLY A 339 -6.57 14.35 7.13
N LEU A 340 -5.56 13.56 7.51
CA LEU A 340 -4.34 14.04 8.17
C LEU A 340 -3.07 13.46 7.57
N THR A 341 -2.07 14.31 7.38
CA THR A 341 -0.75 13.93 6.83
C THR A 341 0.33 14.15 7.88
N ASP A 342 1.36 13.30 7.95
CA ASP A 342 2.50 13.55 8.85
C ASP A 342 3.12 14.92 8.52
N HIS A 343 3.29 15.77 9.54
CA HIS A 343 3.87 17.09 9.32
C HIS A 343 5.36 17.02 9.01
N ASN A 344 6.02 15.91 9.35
CA ASN A 344 7.41 15.65 9.00
C ASN A 344 7.60 15.26 7.53
N SER A 345 6.53 14.95 6.78
CA SER A 345 6.59 14.63 5.35
C SER A 345 7.22 15.74 4.51
N ILE A 346 7.25 16.99 5.00
CA ILE A 346 7.95 18.09 4.34
C ILE A 346 9.48 17.88 4.27
N LEU A 347 10.03 17.01 5.13
CA LEU A 347 11.45 16.71 5.25
C LEU A 347 11.89 15.49 4.43
N THR A 348 10.94 14.68 3.95
CA THR A 348 11.21 13.41 3.26
C THR A 348 11.14 13.53 1.73
N THR A 349 10.98 14.75 1.22
CA THR A 349 10.96 15.05 -0.22
C THR A 349 11.90 16.22 -0.56
N HIS A 350 12.10 16.47 -1.85
CA HIS A 350 13.00 17.54 -2.29
C HIS A 350 12.47 18.92 -1.88
N TYR A 351 13.32 19.75 -1.25
CA TYR A 351 12.94 21.08 -0.75
C TYR A 351 12.22 21.94 -1.78
N THR A 352 12.57 21.83 -3.07
CA THR A 352 11.92 22.65 -4.11
C THR A 352 10.46 22.27 -4.36
N ASN A 353 10.05 21.04 -4.04
CA ASN A 353 8.68 20.58 -4.22
C ASN A 353 7.77 21.19 -3.16
N THR A 354 8.30 21.34 -1.94
CA THR A 354 7.56 21.82 -0.78
C THR A 354 7.87 23.28 -0.41
N LYS A 355 8.73 23.97 -1.18
CA LYS A 355 9.21 25.33 -0.86
C LYS A 355 8.09 26.38 -0.75
N ASP A 356 6.90 26.13 -1.29
CA ASP A 356 5.78 27.07 -1.31
C ASP A 356 4.64 26.66 -0.35
N MET A 357 4.77 25.51 0.31
CA MET A 357 3.81 24.98 1.29
C MET A 357 4.39 24.89 2.71
N MET A 358 3.52 24.57 3.65
CA MET A 358 3.84 24.16 5.01
C MET A 358 2.83 23.12 5.49
N LEU A 359 3.28 22.23 6.37
CA LEU A 359 2.41 21.32 7.12
C LEU A 359 2.31 21.80 8.57
N THR A 360 1.08 21.94 9.08
CA THR A 360 0.83 22.19 10.51
C THR A 360 0.89 20.89 11.30
N ASP A 361 1.06 20.98 12.62
CA ASP A 361 1.02 19.81 13.49
C ASP A 361 -0.32 19.06 13.31
N HIS A 362 -0.24 17.77 13.00
CA HIS A 362 -1.43 16.98 12.65
C HIS A 362 -2.31 16.71 13.87
N PHE A 363 -1.79 16.63 15.10
CA PHE A 363 -2.63 16.45 16.29
C PHE A 363 -3.40 17.72 16.63
N ASP A 364 -2.75 18.88 16.54
CA ASP A 364 -3.43 20.16 16.72
C ASP A 364 -4.49 20.37 15.62
N SER A 365 -4.16 20.08 14.36
CA SER A 365 -5.10 20.20 13.23
C SER A 365 -6.28 19.23 13.36
N ALA A 366 -6.04 18.01 13.85
CA ALA A 366 -7.09 17.04 14.13
C ALA A 366 -8.08 17.55 15.17
N ARG A 367 -7.60 18.08 16.30
CA ARG A 367 -8.46 18.65 17.34
C ARG A 367 -9.31 19.80 16.81
N GLU A 368 -8.73 20.68 15.99
CA GLU A 368 -9.47 21.78 15.37
C GLU A 368 -10.59 21.29 14.45
N VAL A 369 -10.33 20.27 13.62
CA VAL A 369 -11.36 19.69 12.74
C VAL A 369 -12.44 18.94 13.53
N MET A 370 -12.05 18.21 14.59
CA MET A 370 -12.98 17.51 15.47
C MET A 370 -14.03 18.44 16.08
N GLU A 371 -13.64 19.67 16.47
CA GLU A 371 -14.59 20.69 16.97
C GLU A 371 -15.70 21.03 15.96
N GLU A 372 -15.46 20.82 14.66
CA GLU A 372 -16.45 21.06 13.61
C GLU A 372 -17.27 19.80 13.27
N ILE A 373 -16.62 18.64 13.13
CA ILE A 373 -17.29 17.45 12.59
C ILE A 373 -18.10 16.66 13.63
N GLU A 374 -17.70 16.67 14.91
CA GLU A 374 -18.33 15.84 15.95
C GLU A 374 -19.83 16.15 16.11
N GLU A 375 -20.25 17.43 16.03
CA GLU A 375 -21.68 17.80 16.11
C GLU A 375 -22.46 17.52 14.81
N GLN A 376 -21.78 17.17 13.72
CA GLN A 376 -22.35 17.06 12.38
C GLN A 376 -22.43 15.61 11.85
N SER A 377 -21.73 14.68 12.48
CA SER A 377 -21.66 13.27 12.10
C SER A 377 -22.17 12.34 13.18
N ASP A 378 -22.53 11.13 12.75
CA ASP A 378 -22.90 10.01 13.62
C ASP A 378 -21.69 9.07 13.82
N VAL A 379 -20.80 8.99 12.83
CA VAL A 379 -19.55 8.21 12.86
C VAL A 379 -18.39 9.08 12.37
N VAL A 380 -17.24 9.01 13.03
CA VAL A 380 -16.01 9.71 12.67
C VAL A 380 -14.92 8.73 12.25
N ILE A 381 -14.44 8.89 11.02
CA ILE A 381 -13.29 8.19 10.45
C ILE A 381 -12.14 9.19 10.32
N ALA A 382 -11.00 8.88 10.93
CA ALA A 382 -9.72 9.52 10.61
C ALA A 382 -9.05 8.74 9.48
N LEU A 383 -9.01 9.31 8.28
CA LEU A 383 -8.25 8.79 7.14
C LEU A 383 -6.88 9.46 7.15
N VAL A 384 -5.83 8.72 7.53
CA VAL A 384 -4.57 9.34 7.94
C VAL A 384 -3.34 8.67 7.35
N HIS A 385 -2.29 9.47 7.19
CA HIS A 385 -0.98 9.02 6.70
C HIS A 385 0.12 9.54 7.63
N LEU A 386 0.20 8.98 8.85
CA LEU A 386 1.03 9.50 9.94
C LEU A 386 2.22 8.59 10.30
N HIS A 387 2.48 7.53 9.54
CA HIS A 387 3.55 6.58 9.83
C HIS A 387 3.50 6.08 11.29
N SER A 388 4.58 6.28 12.05
CA SER A 388 4.68 5.90 13.46
C SER A 388 3.67 6.59 14.40
N HIS A 389 3.07 7.70 13.97
CA HIS A 389 2.07 8.44 14.74
C HIS A 389 0.64 7.89 14.58
N ASN A 390 0.39 6.94 13.66
CA ASN A 390 -0.93 6.27 13.57
C ASN A 390 -1.33 5.66 14.94
N LYS A 391 -0.41 4.97 15.61
CA LYS A 391 -0.66 4.41 16.96
C LYS A 391 -0.74 5.47 18.08
N GLN A 392 -0.45 6.73 17.79
CA GLN A 392 -0.44 7.81 18.77
C GLN A 392 -1.71 8.67 18.69
N LEU A 393 -2.30 8.81 17.50
CA LEU A 393 -3.48 9.64 17.27
C LEU A 393 -4.65 9.35 18.24
N PRO A 394 -5.01 8.09 18.54
CA PRO A 394 -6.11 7.79 19.47
C PRO A 394 -5.85 8.22 20.91
N TYR A 395 -4.59 8.43 21.31
CA TYR A 395 -4.24 8.98 22.62
C TYR A 395 -4.25 10.51 22.66
N GLU A 396 -4.13 11.15 21.50
CA GLU A 396 -3.98 12.59 21.36
C GLU A 396 -5.30 13.31 21.00
N VAL A 397 -6.26 12.57 20.41
CA VAL A 397 -7.52 13.10 19.88
C VAL A 397 -8.68 12.16 20.26
N ASP A 398 -9.59 12.66 21.10
CA ASP A 398 -10.81 11.94 21.48
C ASP A 398 -11.88 12.03 20.37
N GLY A 399 -12.81 11.05 20.34
CA GLY A 399 -14.01 11.10 19.49
C GLY A 399 -13.85 10.49 18.08
N ILE A 400 -12.72 9.84 17.80
CA ILE A 400 -12.50 9.09 16.55
C ILE A 400 -13.00 7.65 16.76
N ASP A 401 -13.99 7.21 15.98
CA ASP A 401 -14.48 5.82 16.03
C ASP A 401 -13.53 4.87 15.30
N VAL A 402 -13.05 5.29 14.12
CA VAL A 402 -12.19 4.47 13.25
C VAL A 402 -11.02 5.29 12.74
N GLU A 403 -9.81 4.74 12.82
CA GLU A 403 -8.62 5.27 12.16
C GLU A 403 -8.20 4.33 11.03
N ILE A 404 -8.02 4.87 9.83
CA ILE A 404 -7.47 4.17 8.67
C ILE A 404 -6.08 4.74 8.41
N GLY A 405 -5.03 3.99 8.76
CA GLY A 405 -3.65 4.48 8.75
C GLY A 405 -2.82 3.97 7.56
N GLY A 406 -2.16 4.89 6.85
CA GLY A 406 -1.14 4.64 5.82
C GLY A 406 0.29 5.00 6.25
N GLY A 407 1.27 4.75 5.38
CA GLY A 407 2.67 5.17 5.51
C GLY A 407 3.59 4.21 6.26
N ASN A 408 3.11 3.01 6.62
CA ASN A 408 3.94 1.98 7.27
C ASN A 408 4.01 0.67 6.49
N ASP A 409 3.30 0.56 5.36
CA ASP A 409 3.12 -0.68 4.59
C ASP A 409 2.64 -1.88 5.44
N ILE A 410 1.88 -1.60 6.52
CA ILE A 410 1.42 -2.64 7.44
C ILE A 410 0.15 -3.26 6.91
N PHE A 411 0.19 -4.55 6.63
CA PHE A 411 -0.99 -5.37 6.42
C PHE A 411 -1.31 -6.10 7.73
N GLY A 412 -2.28 -5.56 8.49
CA GLY A 412 -2.56 -6.02 9.84
C GLY A 412 -4.03 -5.97 10.20
N ARG A 413 -4.45 -6.86 11.09
CA ARG A 413 -5.83 -6.92 11.57
C ARG A 413 -6.21 -5.62 12.31
N PRO A 414 -7.50 -5.24 12.28
CA PRO A 414 -7.97 -4.12 13.07
C PRO A 414 -7.71 -4.34 14.56
N GLU A 415 -7.25 -3.30 15.25
CA GLU A 415 -6.98 -3.32 16.69
C GLU A 415 -7.59 -2.09 17.36
N TYR A 416 -8.14 -2.25 18.57
CA TYR A 416 -8.58 -1.11 19.36
C TYR A 416 -7.38 -0.48 20.10
N ILE A 417 -7.26 0.84 19.96
CA ILE A 417 -6.38 1.68 20.77
C ILE A 417 -7.27 2.70 21.46
N GLU A 418 -7.32 2.63 22.80
CA GLU A 418 -8.39 3.27 23.58
C GLU A 418 -9.77 2.85 23.02
N ASP A 419 -10.60 3.79 22.59
CA ASP A 419 -11.93 3.53 22.02
C ASP A 419 -11.95 3.61 20.48
N THR A 420 -10.80 3.82 19.82
CA THR A 420 -10.67 3.94 18.36
C THR A 420 -10.23 2.62 17.72
N LEU A 421 -10.88 2.23 16.63
CA LEU A 421 -10.49 1.08 15.82
C LEU A 421 -9.44 1.46 14.77
N LEU A 422 -8.19 1.06 14.97
CA LEU A 422 -7.10 1.26 14.00
C LEU A 422 -7.10 0.15 12.94
N ILE A 423 -7.13 0.52 11.67
CA ILE A 423 -7.05 -0.37 10.50
C ILE A 423 -5.73 -0.13 9.77
N ASN A 424 -5.05 -1.22 9.42
CA ASN A 424 -3.80 -1.21 8.65
C ASN A 424 -4.01 -1.92 7.30
N PRO A 425 -4.21 -1.18 6.19
CA PRO A 425 -4.70 -1.73 4.92
C PRO A 425 -3.67 -2.51 4.08
N GLY A 426 -2.38 -2.40 4.38
CA GLY A 426 -1.27 -2.91 3.56
C GLY A 426 -0.85 -1.93 2.45
N ALA A 427 -0.28 -2.43 1.36
CA ALA A 427 0.37 -1.58 0.34
C ALA A 427 0.37 -2.18 -1.08
N HIS A 428 0.88 -1.41 -2.05
CA HIS A 428 1.30 -1.83 -3.39
C HIS A 428 0.21 -2.50 -4.25
N SER A 429 -1.05 -2.18 -3.97
CA SER A 429 -2.22 -2.86 -4.56
C SER A 429 -2.25 -4.37 -4.31
N ALA A 430 -1.37 -4.90 -3.45
CA ALA A 430 -1.26 -6.31 -3.11
C ALA A 430 -2.24 -6.72 -2.00
N SER A 431 -2.87 -5.73 -1.35
CA SER A 431 -3.89 -5.91 -0.34
C SER A 431 -5.10 -5.02 -0.57
N LEU A 432 -6.25 -5.49 -0.09
CA LEU A 432 -7.50 -4.74 0.02
C LEU A 432 -8.13 -5.09 1.37
N THR A 433 -8.68 -4.11 2.08
CA THR A 433 -9.39 -4.37 3.33
C THR A 433 -10.86 -4.00 3.16
N GLN A 434 -11.76 -4.94 3.47
CA GLN A 434 -13.19 -4.67 3.64
C GLN A 434 -13.49 -4.51 5.13
N ILE A 435 -14.11 -3.39 5.50
CA ILE A 435 -14.68 -3.15 6.83
C ILE A 435 -16.14 -2.79 6.66
N ASN A 436 -17.02 -3.48 7.38
CA ASN A 436 -18.42 -3.10 7.45
C ASN A 436 -18.71 -2.60 8.87
N ILE A 437 -18.92 -1.30 9.02
CA ILE A 437 -19.23 -0.66 10.31
C ILE A 437 -20.72 -0.84 10.59
N ASN A 438 -21.04 -1.39 11.75
CA ASN A 438 -22.42 -1.57 12.20
C ASN A 438 -22.83 -0.42 13.10
N VAL A 439 -23.90 0.26 12.73
CA VAL A 439 -24.43 1.43 13.43
C VAL A 439 -25.84 1.11 13.93
N LEU A 440 -26.09 1.39 15.21
CA LEU A 440 -27.41 1.29 15.82
C LEU A 440 -27.74 2.61 16.49
N ASP A 441 -28.92 3.16 16.23
CA ASP A 441 -29.38 4.42 16.84
C ASP A 441 -28.38 5.58 16.64
N LYS A 442 -27.69 5.60 15.48
CA LYS A 442 -26.62 6.56 15.12
C LYS A 442 -25.31 6.44 15.90
N GLU A 443 -25.08 5.31 16.58
CA GLU A 443 -23.81 5.02 17.25
C GLU A 443 -23.18 3.75 16.67
N MET A 444 -21.85 3.75 16.46
CA MET A 444 -21.13 2.54 16.07
C MET A 444 -21.17 1.51 17.21
N ILE A 445 -21.62 0.30 16.90
CA ILE A 445 -21.70 -0.82 17.88
C ILE A 445 -20.67 -1.91 17.61
N GLY A 446 -20.08 -1.95 16.43
CA GLY A 446 -19.09 -2.96 16.06
C GLY A 446 -18.80 -2.98 14.56
N TYR A 447 -18.09 -4.00 14.13
CA TYR A 447 -17.68 -4.14 12.73
C TYR A 447 -17.45 -5.61 12.34
N THR A 448 -17.46 -5.87 11.04
CA THR A 448 -16.82 -7.06 10.45
C THR A 448 -15.65 -6.64 9.57
N ALA A 449 -14.65 -7.52 9.42
CA ALA A 449 -13.41 -7.20 8.71
C ALA A 449 -12.89 -8.41 7.92
N ASN A 450 -12.60 -8.20 6.63
CA ASN A 450 -11.88 -9.15 5.79
C ASN A 450 -10.69 -8.45 5.13
N GLN A 451 -9.53 -9.12 5.10
CA GLN A 451 -8.35 -8.60 4.42
C GLN A 451 -7.95 -9.53 3.27
N PHE A 452 -7.98 -9.01 2.06
CA PHE A 452 -7.72 -9.74 0.84
C PHE A 452 -6.27 -9.60 0.44
N VAL A 453 -5.62 -10.72 0.14
CA VAL A 453 -4.35 -10.73 -0.61
C VAL A 453 -4.69 -10.83 -2.09
N ILE A 454 -4.23 -9.85 -2.87
CA ILE A 454 -4.57 -9.72 -4.28
C ILE A 454 -3.62 -10.58 -5.11
N THR A 455 -4.16 -11.64 -5.73
CA THR A 455 -3.40 -12.66 -6.47
C THR A 455 -4.00 -12.92 -7.85
N GLU A 456 -3.34 -13.79 -8.64
CA GLU A 456 -3.84 -14.27 -9.92
C GLU A 456 -5.19 -15.01 -9.87
N ALA A 457 -5.68 -15.36 -8.68
CA ALA A 457 -7.01 -15.96 -8.49
C ALA A 457 -8.17 -14.98 -8.78
N ILE A 458 -7.88 -13.68 -8.80
CA ILE A 458 -8.86 -12.62 -9.08
C ILE A 458 -8.74 -12.18 -10.53
N GLU A 459 -9.86 -12.18 -11.26
CA GLU A 459 -9.90 -11.67 -12.63
C GLU A 459 -9.71 -10.14 -12.65
N GLU A 460 -9.01 -9.64 -13.67
CA GLU A 460 -8.83 -8.21 -13.87
C GLU A 460 -10.10 -7.57 -14.44
N HIS A 461 -10.53 -6.46 -13.86
CA HIS A 461 -11.64 -5.66 -14.36
C HIS A 461 -11.27 -5.05 -15.74
N PRO A 462 -12.04 -5.33 -16.81
CA PRO A 462 -11.62 -5.03 -18.18
C PRO A 462 -11.50 -3.52 -18.47
N GLU A 463 -12.38 -2.68 -17.91
CA GLU A 463 -12.33 -1.23 -18.17
C GLU A 463 -11.14 -0.57 -17.46
N ILE A 464 -10.89 -0.92 -16.20
CA ILE A 464 -9.71 -0.46 -15.45
C ILE A 464 -8.42 -0.94 -16.10
N LYS A 465 -8.37 -2.21 -16.51
CA LYS A 465 -7.21 -2.76 -17.23
C LYS A 465 -6.92 -2.00 -18.52
N GLN A 466 -7.96 -1.58 -19.25
CA GLN A 466 -7.81 -0.79 -20.46
C GLN A 466 -7.13 0.57 -20.17
N ILE A 467 -7.51 1.26 -19.09
CA ILE A 467 -6.90 2.55 -18.70
C ILE A 467 -5.41 2.35 -18.42
N ILE A 468 -5.07 1.31 -17.66
CA ILE A 468 -3.68 0.95 -17.34
C ILE A 468 -2.89 0.63 -18.62
N ASP A 469 -3.46 -0.16 -19.53
CA ASP A 469 -2.84 -0.51 -20.81
C ASP A 469 -2.57 0.72 -21.70
N GLU A 470 -3.47 1.70 -21.70
CA GLU A 470 -3.28 2.94 -22.45
C GLU A 470 -2.06 3.72 -21.93
N TYR A 471 -1.90 3.83 -20.61
CA TYR A 471 -0.71 4.43 -20.00
C TYR A 471 0.56 3.61 -20.22
N SER A 472 0.48 2.28 -20.15
CA SER A 472 1.62 1.39 -20.44
C SER A 472 2.10 1.52 -21.88
N ILE A 473 1.19 1.67 -22.84
CA ILE A 473 1.54 1.93 -24.25
C ILE A 473 2.20 3.31 -24.40
N GLU A 474 1.65 4.35 -23.76
CA GLU A 474 2.23 5.69 -23.81
C GLU A 474 3.61 5.74 -23.13
N MET A 475 3.77 5.07 -21.99
CA MET A 475 5.05 4.88 -21.31
C MET A 475 6.07 4.23 -22.25
N GLY A 476 5.69 3.17 -22.96
CA GLY A 476 6.57 2.52 -23.93
C GLY A 476 7.06 3.48 -25.02
N ASN A 477 6.18 4.36 -25.50
CA ASN A 477 6.56 5.39 -26.47
C ASN A 477 7.47 6.48 -25.86
N LEU A 478 7.29 6.84 -24.58
CA LEU A 478 8.16 7.76 -23.85
C LEU A 478 9.53 7.13 -23.56
N MET A 479 9.58 5.83 -23.26
CA MET A 479 10.84 5.10 -23.04
C MET A 479 11.73 5.11 -24.29
N ASP A 480 11.12 5.15 -25.48
CA ASP A 480 11.79 5.29 -26.78
C ASP A 480 12.19 6.76 -27.11
N GLU A 481 11.80 7.74 -26.29
CA GLU A 481 12.15 9.14 -26.51
C GLU A 481 13.66 9.36 -26.33
N VAL A 482 14.24 10.14 -27.24
CA VAL A 482 15.64 10.55 -27.17
C VAL A 482 15.80 11.71 -26.20
N VAL A 483 16.52 11.47 -25.10
CA VAL A 483 16.73 12.41 -23.98
C VAL A 483 18.11 13.07 -23.99
N GLY A 484 18.98 12.66 -24.91
CA GLY A 484 20.30 13.25 -25.10
C GLY A 484 21.10 12.55 -26.20
N TYR A 485 22.36 12.93 -26.33
CA TYR A 485 23.29 12.32 -27.29
C TYR A 485 24.63 11.96 -26.64
N ALA A 486 25.09 10.74 -26.86
CA ALA A 486 26.45 10.31 -26.51
C ALA A 486 27.37 10.53 -27.70
N THR A 487 28.45 11.29 -27.52
CA THR A 487 29.42 11.56 -28.60
C THR A 487 30.29 10.35 -28.98
N ALA A 488 30.32 9.33 -28.12
CA ALA A 488 30.99 8.05 -28.29
C ALA A 488 30.40 7.05 -27.29
N GLN A 489 30.65 5.76 -27.52
CA GLN A 489 30.17 4.70 -26.62
C GLN A 489 30.75 4.85 -25.20
N PHE A 490 29.85 4.86 -24.20
CA PHE A 490 30.18 4.64 -22.81
C PHE A 490 30.29 3.14 -22.57
N ALA A 491 31.51 2.61 -22.73
CA ALA A 491 31.76 1.19 -22.60
C ALA A 491 31.44 0.68 -21.18
N TRP A 492 30.76 -0.46 -21.13
CA TRP A 492 30.42 -1.13 -19.88
C TRP A 492 30.71 -2.63 -19.95
N SER A 493 31.20 -3.13 -18.83
CA SER A 493 31.09 -4.53 -18.44
C SER A 493 31.24 -4.59 -16.93
N ALA A 494 30.69 -5.63 -16.30
CA ALA A 494 30.86 -5.81 -14.86
C ALA A 494 32.34 -5.76 -14.44
N PRO A 495 33.32 -6.38 -15.14
CA PRO A 495 34.73 -6.20 -14.82
C PRO A 495 35.24 -4.76 -14.90
N LEU A 496 34.88 -4.01 -15.94
CA LEU A 496 35.38 -2.64 -16.14
C LEU A 496 34.93 -1.71 -15.01
N VAL A 497 33.63 -1.65 -14.72
CA VAL A 497 33.10 -0.72 -13.73
C VAL A 497 33.42 -1.12 -12.28
N ARG A 498 33.86 -2.38 -12.06
CA ARG A 498 34.15 -2.94 -10.73
C ARG A 498 35.63 -3.12 -10.41
N SER A 499 36.54 -2.62 -11.27
CA SER A 499 37.98 -2.79 -11.05
C SER A 499 38.84 -1.61 -11.50
N GLN A 500 38.27 -0.62 -12.17
CA GLN A 500 38.96 0.58 -12.65
C GLN A 500 37.97 1.74 -12.82
N GLU A 501 38.50 2.94 -13.10
CA GLU A 501 37.68 4.10 -13.44
C GLU A 501 36.80 3.85 -14.66
N ASN A 502 35.53 4.25 -14.57
CA ASN A 502 34.55 4.14 -15.65
C ASN A 502 33.86 5.48 -15.92
N ALA A 503 33.83 5.89 -17.19
CA ALA A 503 33.32 7.20 -17.58
C ALA A 503 31.82 7.39 -17.30
N LEU A 504 31.00 6.34 -17.45
CA LEU A 504 29.55 6.44 -17.18
C LEU A 504 29.30 6.58 -15.67
N ALA A 505 30.02 5.80 -14.88
CA ALA A 505 29.88 5.85 -13.43
C ALA A 505 30.46 7.14 -12.82
N ASN A 506 31.51 7.72 -13.41
CA ASN A 506 31.97 9.06 -13.07
C ASN A 506 30.86 10.09 -13.28
N LEU A 507 30.19 10.03 -14.44
CA LEU A 507 29.11 10.95 -14.78
C LEU A 507 27.90 10.78 -13.85
N ALA A 508 27.57 9.55 -13.47
CA ALA A 508 26.53 9.27 -12.49
C ALA A 508 26.86 9.85 -11.10
N ALA A 509 28.12 9.76 -10.67
CA ALA A 509 28.57 10.38 -9.42
C ALA A 509 28.58 11.91 -9.54
N ASP A 510 28.88 12.48 -10.71
CA ASP A 510 28.81 13.92 -10.95
C ASP A 510 27.38 14.44 -10.85
N SER A 511 26.42 13.77 -11.50
CA SER A 511 25.02 14.18 -11.46
C SER A 511 24.49 14.17 -10.03
N GLN A 512 24.84 13.14 -9.25
CA GLN A 512 24.48 13.04 -7.82
C GLN A 512 25.12 14.14 -6.97
N ARG A 513 26.42 14.43 -7.16
CA ARG A 513 27.12 15.48 -6.42
C ARG A 513 26.55 16.86 -6.70
N GLU A 514 26.23 17.14 -7.97
CA GLU A 514 25.64 18.39 -8.42
C GLU A 514 24.23 18.58 -7.85
N TYR A 515 23.41 17.53 -7.88
CA TYR A 515 22.03 17.55 -7.36
C TYR A 515 21.93 18.05 -5.91
N PHE A 516 22.82 17.59 -5.03
CA PHE A 516 22.81 17.98 -3.60
C PHE A 516 23.73 19.15 -3.25
N GLU A 517 24.47 19.70 -4.23
CA GLU A 517 25.59 20.61 -4.00
C GLU A 517 26.55 20.08 -2.91
N ALA A 518 26.90 18.80 -3.00
CA ALA A 518 27.69 18.10 -1.98
C ALA A 518 29.20 18.19 -2.24
N ASP A 519 30.00 17.84 -1.21
CA ASP A 519 31.47 17.82 -1.34
C ASP A 519 31.94 16.63 -2.17
N ILE A 520 31.35 15.44 -1.93
CA ILE A 520 31.76 14.15 -2.50
C ILE A 520 30.51 13.35 -2.90
N ALA A 521 30.61 12.53 -3.94
CA ALA A 521 29.61 11.49 -4.23
C ALA A 521 30.27 10.15 -4.54
N PHE A 522 29.62 9.07 -4.12
CA PHE A 522 30.04 7.70 -4.37
C PHE A 522 28.99 6.91 -5.14
N GLN A 523 29.44 6.24 -6.20
CA GLN A 523 28.65 5.28 -6.95
C GLN A 523 29.35 3.92 -6.89
N ASN A 524 28.74 2.93 -6.23
CA ASN A 524 29.25 1.56 -6.28
C ASN A 524 29.06 0.99 -7.69
N GLY A 525 30.11 0.36 -8.23
CA GLY A 525 30.11 -0.19 -9.59
C GLY A 525 29.10 -1.32 -9.81
N GLY A 526 28.61 -1.93 -8.73
CA GLY A 526 27.52 -2.90 -8.73
C GLY A 526 26.20 -2.30 -9.20
N GLY A 527 25.99 -1.01 -8.95
CA GLY A 527 24.80 -0.23 -9.31
C GLY A 527 24.73 0.20 -10.77
N VAL A 528 25.84 0.14 -11.52
CA VAL A 528 25.87 0.45 -12.96
C VAL A 528 25.80 -0.84 -13.76
N ARG A 529 24.75 -1.01 -14.57
CA ARG A 529 24.35 -2.31 -15.13
C ARG A 529 24.42 -2.44 -16.63
N ASP A 530 24.57 -1.33 -17.34
CA ASP A 530 24.80 -1.32 -18.77
C ASP A 530 25.59 -0.08 -19.20
N GLY A 531 26.02 -0.08 -20.45
CA GLY A 531 26.66 1.05 -21.12
C GLY A 531 25.65 1.90 -21.88
N ILE A 532 26.17 2.92 -22.56
CA ILE A 532 25.38 3.76 -23.47
C ILE A 532 26.10 3.78 -24.82
N GLU A 533 25.38 3.42 -25.88
CA GLU A 533 25.93 3.39 -27.23
C GLU A 533 26.18 4.80 -27.79
N GLU A 534 27.06 4.91 -28.81
CA GLU A 534 27.25 6.18 -29.52
C GLU A 534 25.96 6.58 -30.25
N GLY A 535 25.55 7.84 -30.09
CA GLY A 535 24.38 8.39 -30.77
C GLY A 535 23.26 8.80 -29.82
N PRO A 536 21.99 8.74 -30.28
CA PRO A 536 20.83 9.10 -29.45
C PRO A 536 20.77 8.23 -28.20
N ILE A 537 20.58 8.87 -27.05
CA ILE A 537 20.34 8.22 -25.76
C ILE A 537 18.84 8.26 -25.52
N THR A 538 18.23 7.10 -25.32
CA THR A 538 16.82 6.97 -24.95
C THR A 538 16.64 6.90 -23.44
N LEU A 539 15.43 7.14 -22.96
CA LEU A 539 15.12 6.92 -21.55
C LEU A 539 15.35 5.44 -21.16
N ASN A 540 15.02 4.49 -22.05
CA ASN A 540 15.32 3.07 -21.86
C ASN A 540 16.83 2.79 -21.61
N ASP A 541 17.73 3.55 -22.25
CA ASP A 541 19.18 3.40 -22.02
C ASP A 541 19.57 3.83 -20.60
N ILE A 542 18.93 4.87 -20.04
CA ILE A 542 19.15 5.31 -18.64
C ILE A 542 18.67 4.23 -17.68
N TYR A 543 17.45 3.71 -17.89
CA TYR A 543 16.87 2.65 -17.08
C TYR A 543 17.69 1.36 -17.13
N SER A 544 18.24 1.03 -18.29
CA SER A 544 19.12 -0.13 -18.45
C SER A 544 20.45 0.07 -17.70
N ALA A 545 21.00 1.28 -17.72
CA ALA A 545 22.23 1.62 -17.01
C ALA A 545 22.06 1.64 -15.48
N PHE A 546 20.93 2.14 -14.96
CA PHE A 546 20.62 2.27 -13.53
C PHE A 546 19.26 1.65 -13.17
N PRO A 547 19.13 0.31 -13.19
CA PRO A 547 17.84 -0.39 -13.12
C PRO A 547 17.35 -0.63 -11.68
N PHE A 548 18.13 -0.27 -10.66
CA PHE A 548 17.73 -0.45 -9.27
C PHE A 548 16.98 0.77 -8.77
N ASP A 549 15.99 0.53 -7.91
CA ASP A 549 15.24 1.54 -7.16
C ASP A 549 16.04 2.06 -5.96
N ASN A 550 17.35 2.24 -6.15
CA ASN A 550 18.22 2.82 -5.14
C ASN A 550 18.01 4.34 -5.12
N ARG A 551 17.57 4.85 -3.98
CA ARG A 551 17.39 6.28 -3.72
C ARG A 551 18.72 6.95 -3.46
N VAL A 552 18.86 8.22 -3.84
CA VAL A 552 20.03 9.02 -3.50
C VAL A 552 19.82 9.67 -2.13
N ILE A 553 20.83 9.55 -1.25
CA ILE A 553 20.78 10.11 0.10
C ILE A 553 22.00 10.99 0.37
N LEU A 554 21.82 11.97 1.23
CA LEU A 554 22.87 12.86 1.70
C LEU A 554 23.21 12.52 3.15
N ILE A 555 24.47 12.24 3.39
CA ILE A 555 25.01 12.02 4.73
C ILE A 555 26.09 13.05 5.07
N GLU A 556 26.32 13.27 6.35
CA GLU A 556 27.54 13.90 6.87
C GLU A 556 28.43 12.83 7.49
N THR A 557 29.72 12.82 7.12
CA THR A 557 30.67 11.85 7.67
C THR A 557 32.10 12.41 7.72
N THR A 558 32.98 11.81 8.53
CA THR A 558 34.36 12.26 8.71
C THR A 558 35.30 11.70 7.64
N GLY A 559 36.43 12.38 7.40
CA GLY A 559 37.41 11.98 6.39
C GLY A 559 37.98 10.58 6.60
N ASP A 560 38.08 10.09 7.83
CA ASP A 560 38.54 8.72 8.08
C ASP A 560 37.48 7.65 7.76
N VAL A 561 36.19 7.97 7.89
CA VAL A 561 35.11 7.11 7.37
C VAL A 561 35.19 7.01 5.85
N ILE A 562 35.43 8.13 5.16
CA ILE A 562 35.64 8.16 3.71
C ILE A 562 36.82 7.27 3.30
N TRP A 563 37.93 7.33 4.05
CA TRP A 563 39.09 6.48 3.81
C TRP A 563 38.76 5.00 3.94
N ASP A 564 38.08 4.62 5.02
CA ASP A 564 37.70 3.23 5.28
C ASP A 564 36.70 2.71 4.25
N ALA A 565 35.78 3.56 3.77
CA ALA A 565 34.89 3.23 2.67
C ALA A 565 35.66 2.95 1.37
N LEU A 566 36.63 3.79 1.03
CA LEU A 566 37.47 3.57 -0.15
C LEU A 566 38.34 2.30 -0.02
N GLU A 567 38.87 2.00 1.17
CA GLU A 567 39.54 0.73 1.48
C GLU A 567 38.61 -0.48 1.31
N ASN A 568 37.38 -0.42 1.84
CA ASN A 568 36.38 -1.47 1.64
C ASN A 568 36.11 -1.70 0.15
N GLY A 569 35.91 -0.63 -0.62
CA GLY A 569 35.63 -0.71 -2.05
C GLY A 569 36.73 -1.40 -2.85
N VAL A 570 37.99 -1.26 -2.44
CA VAL A 570 39.13 -1.89 -3.13
C VAL A 570 39.58 -3.21 -2.51
N ASP A 571 39.04 -3.67 -1.38
CA ASP A 571 39.57 -4.84 -0.64
C ASP A 571 39.57 -6.17 -1.44
N SER A 572 38.65 -6.28 -2.39
CA SER A 572 38.37 -7.50 -3.14
C SER A 572 39.13 -7.50 -4.46
N TYR A 573 39.71 -6.36 -4.83
CA TYR A 573 40.53 -6.23 -6.03
C TYR A 573 41.61 -7.34 -6.06
N PRO A 574 41.81 -8.02 -7.21
CA PRO A 574 41.25 -7.71 -8.52
C PRO A 574 39.93 -8.45 -8.84
N ALA A 575 39.26 -9.08 -7.86
CA ALA A 575 37.93 -9.64 -8.08
C ALA A 575 36.91 -8.53 -8.37
N THR A 576 36.02 -8.79 -9.32
CA THR A 576 35.08 -7.79 -9.88
C THR A 576 33.81 -7.68 -9.03
N ASN A 577 34.00 -7.31 -7.77
CA ASN A 577 32.93 -7.14 -6.78
C ASN A 577 32.19 -5.80 -6.98
N GLY A 578 30.87 -5.79 -6.78
CA GLY A 578 30.02 -4.61 -6.98
C GLY A 578 30.42 -3.41 -6.13
N LYS A 579 31.07 -3.66 -4.99
CA LYS A 579 31.44 -2.60 -4.05
C LYS A 579 32.50 -1.61 -4.52
N PHE A 580 33.22 -1.84 -5.61
CA PHE A 580 34.24 -0.89 -6.07
C PHE A 580 33.65 0.51 -6.30
N LEU A 581 34.22 1.55 -5.67
CA LEU A 581 33.68 2.91 -5.72
C LEU A 581 34.20 3.70 -6.91
N GLN A 582 33.24 4.20 -7.67
CA GLN A 582 33.38 5.30 -8.61
C GLN A 582 33.06 6.59 -7.86
N VAL A 583 33.74 7.68 -8.20
CA VAL A 583 33.85 8.84 -7.30
C VAL A 583 33.63 10.15 -8.04
N SER A 584 33.10 11.14 -7.33
CA SER A 584 33.06 12.54 -7.74
C SER A 584 33.43 13.44 -6.55
N GLY A 585 34.11 14.55 -6.80
CA GLY A 585 34.56 15.48 -5.75
C GLY A 585 35.85 15.07 -5.02
N LEU A 586 36.51 13.97 -5.42
CA LEU A 586 37.85 13.56 -5.00
C LEU A 586 38.51 12.68 -6.07
N SER A 587 39.80 12.40 -5.90
CA SER A 587 40.50 11.30 -6.57
C SER A 587 41.25 10.44 -5.56
N TYR A 588 41.44 9.15 -5.85
CA TYR A 588 42.17 8.25 -4.95
C TYR A 588 43.15 7.35 -5.69
N LYS A 589 44.14 6.89 -4.93
CA LYS A 589 45.23 6.03 -5.40
C LYS A 589 45.40 4.85 -4.46
N PHE A 590 45.51 3.65 -5.01
CA PHE A 590 45.75 2.44 -4.22
C PHE A 590 46.77 1.50 -4.85
N ASP A 591 47.44 0.69 -4.03
CA ASP A 591 48.35 -0.37 -4.47
C ASP A 591 47.59 -1.70 -4.55
N GLY A 592 47.35 -2.16 -5.78
CA GLY A 592 46.64 -3.41 -6.03
C GLY A 592 47.38 -4.64 -5.51
N SER A 593 48.69 -4.58 -5.27
CA SER A 593 49.49 -5.71 -4.77
C SER A 593 49.47 -5.87 -3.25
N MET A 594 49.00 -4.86 -2.52
CA MET A 594 48.93 -4.88 -1.06
C MET A 594 47.75 -5.72 -0.54
N PRO A 595 47.84 -6.27 0.69
CA PRO A 595 46.73 -6.96 1.31
C PRO A 595 45.54 -6.01 1.53
N ALA A 596 44.33 -6.57 1.52
CA ALA A 596 43.10 -5.86 1.88
C ALA A 596 43.25 -5.08 3.19
N GLY A 597 42.77 -3.83 3.24
CA GLY A 597 42.88 -2.92 4.38
C GLY A 597 44.22 -2.18 4.49
N GLU A 598 45.17 -2.43 3.58
CA GLU A 598 46.44 -1.70 3.48
C GLU A 598 46.72 -1.23 2.04
N ARG A 599 45.67 -1.04 1.23
CA ARG A 599 45.81 -0.76 -0.22
C ARG A 599 45.85 0.73 -0.51
N MET A 600 45.12 1.53 0.23
CA MET A 600 44.95 2.96 -0.04
C MET A 600 46.26 3.70 0.20
N ILE A 601 46.70 4.46 -0.81
CA ILE A 601 47.92 5.27 -0.77
C ILE A 601 47.59 6.72 -0.44
N SER A 602 46.60 7.29 -1.13
CA SER A 602 46.24 8.70 -0.98
C SER A 602 44.84 8.99 -1.51
N VAL A 603 44.16 9.96 -0.88
CA VAL A 603 42.92 10.57 -1.34
C VAL A 603 43.16 12.07 -1.47
N THR A 604 42.89 12.64 -2.65
CA THR A 604 43.18 14.03 -3.00
C THR A 604 41.88 14.78 -3.30
N MET A 605 41.72 15.96 -2.69
CA MET A 605 40.58 16.85 -2.89
C MET A 605 40.76 17.72 -4.15
N PRO A 606 39.69 18.37 -4.68
CA PRO A 606 39.76 19.13 -5.95
C PRO A 606 40.71 20.33 -5.91
N ASP A 607 40.99 20.90 -4.74
CA ASP A 607 41.96 21.99 -4.54
C ASP A 607 43.43 21.50 -4.46
N GLY A 608 43.63 20.17 -4.52
CA GLY A 608 44.92 19.51 -4.44
C GLY A 608 45.40 19.21 -3.02
N SER A 609 44.58 19.44 -1.98
CA SER A 609 44.91 19.02 -0.62
C SER A 609 44.70 17.51 -0.44
N ASP A 610 45.38 16.93 0.55
CA ASP A 610 45.04 15.59 1.04
C ASP A 610 43.68 15.63 1.77
N LEU A 611 43.01 14.49 1.85
CA LEU A 611 41.82 14.30 2.68
C LEU A 611 42.15 14.58 4.17
N ASP A 612 41.35 15.41 4.83
CA ASP A 612 41.49 15.70 6.26
C ASP A 612 40.62 14.72 7.04
N PHE A 613 41.26 13.81 7.78
CA PHE A 613 40.60 12.73 8.50
C PHE A 613 39.60 13.21 9.56
N ASP A 614 39.86 14.37 10.20
CA ASP A 614 39.02 14.88 11.28
C ASP A 614 37.91 15.82 10.78
N LYS A 615 37.94 16.20 9.50
CA LYS A 615 36.94 17.09 8.91
C LYS A 615 35.68 16.32 8.54
N THR A 616 34.52 16.93 8.77
CA THR A 616 33.21 16.46 8.28
C THR A 616 32.97 16.93 6.85
N TYR A 617 32.43 16.04 6.02
CA TYR A 617 32.08 16.27 4.62
C TYR A 617 30.62 15.91 4.37
N ARG A 618 29.98 16.64 3.46
CA ARG A 618 28.68 16.28 2.89
C ARG A 618 28.90 15.28 1.76
N VAL A 619 28.42 14.06 1.92
CA VAL A 619 28.66 12.95 0.99
C VAL A 619 27.33 12.42 0.47
N VAL A 620 27.21 12.30 -0.84
CA VAL A 620 26.08 11.65 -1.51
C VAL A 620 26.41 10.18 -1.74
N ILE A 621 25.52 9.31 -1.31
CA ILE A 621 25.55 7.87 -1.56
C ILE A 621 24.16 7.41 -1.98
N ASN A 622 24.01 6.13 -2.31
CA ASN A 622 22.69 5.52 -2.37
C ASN A 622 22.31 4.84 -1.06
N ASP A 623 21.00 4.74 -0.83
CA ASP A 623 20.36 4.06 0.30
C ASP A 623 20.87 2.62 0.53
N PHE A 624 21.16 1.85 -0.52
CA PHE A 624 21.75 0.52 -0.41
C PHE A 624 23.10 0.56 0.34
N MET A 625 23.98 1.53 0.03
CA MET A 625 25.20 1.76 0.82
C MET A 625 24.88 2.36 2.19
N GLY A 626 23.86 3.21 2.28
CA GLY A 626 23.35 3.81 3.52
C GLY A 626 22.77 2.81 4.52
N GLY A 627 22.38 1.61 4.07
CA GLY A 627 21.99 0.47 4.90
C GLY A 627 23.10 -0.54 5.16
N GLY A 628 24.35 -0.24 4.79
CA GLY A 628 25.50 -1.13 4.96
C GLY A 628 25.69 -2.16 3.83
N GLY A 629 24.92 -2.06 2.75
CA GLY A 629 25.07 -2.90 1.56
C GLY A 629 26.50 -2.88 1.01
N ASP A 630 26.92 -3.94 0.32
CA ASP A 630 28.30 -4.09 -0.21
C ASP A 630 29.42 -4.02 0.87
N GLY A 631 29.07 -4.16 2.16
CA GLY A 631 30.00 -4.07 3.29
C GLY A 631 30.29 -2.64 3.72
N TYR A 632 29.45 -1.68 3.35
CA TYR A 632 29.56 -0.28 3.73
C TYR A 632 29.00 0.01 5.13
N ASP A 633 29.31 -0.83 6.13
CA ASP A 633 28.80 -0.70 7.50
C ASP A 633 29.11 0.68 8.13
N MET A 634 30.18 1.33 7.69
CA MET A 634 30.57 2.68 8.11
C MET A 634 29.61 3.78 7.63
N PHE A 635 28.82 3.51 6.61
CA PHE A 635 27.75 4.37 6.10
C PHE A 635 26.35 3.94 6.59
N ASN A 636 26.25 2.93 7.45
CA ASN A 636 24.95 2.40 7.87
C ASN A 636 24.20 3.37 8.79
N VAL A 637 23.52 4.35 8.20
CA VAL A 637 22.78 5.41 8.88
C VAL A 637 21.36 5.00 9.25
N PHE A 638 20.90 3.85 8.76
CA PHE A 638 19.59 3.28 9.10
C PHE A 638 19.66 2.30 10.30
N ASN A 639 20.84 2.04 10.83
CA ASN A 639 21.01 1.23 12.04
C ASN A 639 20.96 2.10 13.30
N GLU A 640 19.79 2.15 13.94
CA GLU A 640 19.54 2.94 15.15
C GLU A 640 20.33 2.45 16.39
N ASP A 641 20.77 1.18 16.41
CA ASP A 641 21.51 0.58 17.53
C ASP A 641 23.02 0.88 17.49
N ALA A 642 23.49 1.69 16.52
CA ALA A 642 24.89 2.05 16.36
C ALA A 642 25.35 3.09 17.40
N GLU A 643 25.43 2.70 18.68
CA GLU A 643 25.81 3.62 19.77
C GLU A 643 27.32 3.93 19.82
N ASP A 644 28.19 3.03 19.33
CA ASP A 644 29.65 3.14 19.39
C ASP A 644 30.32 2.57 18.12
N GLY A 645 31.33 3.25 17.56
CA GLY A 645 32.16 2.72 16.47
C GLY A 645 32.36 3.68 15.31
N ILE A 646 32.72 3.14 14.14
CA ILE A 646 32.91 3.96 12.93
C ILE A 646 31.57 4.43 12.32
N THR A 647 30.53 3.61 12.46
CA THR A 647 29.17 3.88 11.96
C THR A 647 28.54 5.10 12.61
N SER A 648 28.77 5.33 13.91
CA SER A 648 28.22 6.49 14.65
C SER A 648 28.80 7.84 14.22
N ARG A 649 29.73 7.84 13.26
CA ARG A 649 30.34 9.05 12.66
C ARG A 649 29.75 9.41 11.31
N SER A 650 28.79 8.64 10.83
CA SER A 650 27.94 8.98 9.69
C SER A 650 26.57 9.37 10.21
N THR A 651 26.01 10.45 9.70
CA THR A 651 24.68 10.94 10.08
C THR A 651 23.87 11.18 8.83
N LEU A 652 22.66 10.62 8.76
CA LEU A 652 21.71 10.92 7.70
C LEU A 652 21.30 12.40 7.81
N ILE A 653 21.47 13.14 6.73
CA ILE A 653 21.04 14.55 6.65
C ILE A 653 19.73 14.66 5.88
N LEU A 654 19.64 13.94 4.77
CA LEU A 654 18.46 13.92 3.92
C LEU A 654 18.37 12.58 3.21
N GLU A 655 17.25 11.92 3.36
CA GLU A 655 16.82 10.82 2.51
C GLU A 655 15.86 11.40 1.47
N THR A 656 16.10 11.12 0.19
CA THR A 656 15.18 11.54 -0.88
C THR A 656 14.46 10.34 -1.44
N ASN A 657 13.36 10.57 -2.13
CA ASN A 657 12.67 9.55 -2.92
C ASN A 657 13.17 9.47 -4.37
N ASP A 658 14.13 10.33 -4.77
CA ASP A 658 14.68 10.35 -6.12
C ASP A 658 15.63 9.16 -6.34
N TYR A 659 15.43 8.44 -7.44
CA TYR A 659 16.34 7.38 -7.84
C TYR A 659 17.57 7.94 -8.57
N ILE A 660 18.67 7.18 -8.56
CA ILE A 660 19.90 7.50 -9.32
C ILE A 660 19.57 7.83 -10.78
N ARG A 661 18.66 7.07 -11.40
CA ARG A 661 18.22 7.25 -12.79
C ARG A 661 17.53 8.59 -13.04
N ASP A 662 16.75 9.09 -12.08
CA ASP A 662 16.00 10.34 -12.23
C ASP A 662 16.96 11.53 -12.14
N VAL A 663 17.89 11.47 -11.19
CA VAL A 663 18.97 12.46 -11.06
C VAL A 663 19.84 12.48 -12.31
N PHE A 664 20.19 11.30 -12.86
CA PHE A 664 20.96 11.20 -14.09
C PHE A 664 20.19 11.71 -15.31
N TYR A 665 18.90 11.41 -15.42
CA TYR A 665 18.01 11.94 -16.46
C TYR A 665 17.96 13.47 -16.42
N LYS A 666 17.71 14.07 -15.25
CA LYS A 666 17.70 15.54 -15.06
C LYS A 666 19.02 16.16 -15.56
N TYR A 667 20.15 15.57 -15.17
CA TYR A 667 21.47 16.00 -15.64
C TYR A 667 21.63 15.90 -17.16
N LEU A 668 21.16 14.81 -17.78
CA LEU A 668 21.24 14.63 -19.25
C LEU A 668 20.40 15.65 -20.02
N ILE A 669 19.20 15.96 -19.54
CA ILE A 669 18.34 16.97 -20.15
C ILE A 669 19.01 18.34 -20.12
N GLU A 670 19.75 18.68 -19.07
CA GLU A 670 20.50 19.95 -19.02
C GLU A 670 21.76 19.92 -19.90
N ALA A 671 22.50 18.81 -19.88
CA ALA A 671 23.74 18.66 -20.63
C ALA A 671 23.52 18.58 -22.16
N GLN A 672 22.40 17.98 -22.59
CA GLN A 672 21.98 17.67 -23.98
C GLN A 672 22.92 16.71 -24.75
N GLU A 673 24.23 16.84 -24.55
CA GLU A 673 25.28 16.03 -25.17
C GLU A 673 26.31 15.64 -24.09
N ILE A 674 26.64 14.34 -24.01
CA ILE A 674 27.63 13.81 -23.07
C ILE A 674 28.77 13.12 -23.80
N THR A 675 29.97 13.25 -23.22
CA THR A 675 31.20 12.65 -23.76
C THR A 675 31.82 11.73 -22.71
N PRO A 676 32.21 10.50 -23.07
CA PRO A 676 32.93 9.64 -22.15
C PRO A 676 34.33 10.23 -21.87
N VAL A 677 34.58 10.58 -20.61
CA VAL A 677 35.87 11.12 -20.14
C VAL A 677 36.36 10.32 -18.94
N LEU A 678 37.62 9.89 -19.00
CA LEU A 678 38.37 9.40 -17.84
C LEU A 678 39.28 10.53 -17.36
N GLU A 679 39.14 10.92 -16.10
CA GLU A 679 39.82 12.10 -15.54
C GLU A 679 41.00 11.71 -14.63
N ASN A 680 41.28 10.41 -14.52
CA ASN A 680 42.23 9.84 -13.56
C ASN A 680 41.75 10.06 -12.12
N ARG A 681 40.44 9.88 -11.89
CA ARG A 681 39.86 9.89 -10.54
C ARG A 681 40.35 8.69 -9.72
N ILE A 682 40.75 7.60 -10.38
CA ILE A 682 41.20 6.38 -9.74
C ILE A 682 42.54 5.94 -10.34
N GLU A 683 43.59 5.91 -9.52
CA GLU A 683 44.93 5.44 -9.94
C GLU A 683 45.30 4.12 -9.24
N ILE A 684 45.58 3.09 -10.03
CA ILE A 684 46.00 1.77 -9.54
C ILE A 684 47.51 1.60 -9.71
N VAL A 685 48.24 1.46 -8.59
CA VAL A 685 49.65 1.11 -8.59
C VAL A 685 49.79 -0.40 -8.46
N ASN A 686 50.77 -0.99 -9.14
CA ASN A 686 51.04 -2.44 -9.13
C ASN A 686 49.76 -3.29 -9.33
N PRO A 687 49.00 -3.08 -10.42
CA PRO A 687 47.77 -3.82 -10.66
C PRO A 687 48.03 -5.33 -10.72
N GLN A 688 47.15 -6.13 -10.14
CA GLN A 688 47.21 -7.57 -10.23
C GLN A 688 46.62 -8.00 -11.57
N GLU A 689 47.29 -8.91 -12.30
CA GLU A 689 46.72 -9.46 -13.54
C GLU A 689 45.49 -10.31 -13.21
N THR A 690 44.35 -9.97 -13.80
CA THR A 690 43.16 -10.83 -13.81
C THR A 690 43.28 -11.85 -14.94
N ASP A 691 43.02 -13.12 -14.67
CA ASP A 691 42.83 -14.14 -15.73
C ASP A 691 41.60 -13.84 -16.64
N SER A 692 40.80 -12.83 -16.29
CA SER A 692 39.73 -12.28 -17.12
C SER A 692 40.30 -11.39 -18.23
N LYS A 693 40.54 -11.98 -19.40
CA LYS A 693 40.79 -11.25 -20.65
C LYS A 693 39.49 -10.81 -21.31
N ILE A 694 38.82 -9.76 -20.83
CA ILE A 694 37.82 -9.03 -21.64
C ILE A 694 37.81 -7.55 -21.20
N GLY A 695 38.15 -6.66 -22.12
CA GLY A 695 38.07 -5.20 -22.00
C GLY A 695 39.30 -4.50 -22.52
#